data_AF-A0AB38BCY5-F1
#
_entry.id   AF-A0AB38BCY5-F1
#
_cell.length_a   1.000
_cell.length_b   1.000
_cell.length_c   1.000
_cell.angle_alpha   90.00
_cell.angle_beta   90.00
_cell.angle_gamma   90.00
#
_symmetry.space_group_name_H-M   'P 1'
#
loop_
_entity.id
_entity.type
_entity.pdbx_description
1 polymer ?
#
loop_
_entity_poly.entity_id
_entity_poly.type
_entity_poly.pdbx_seq_one_letter_code
_entity_poly.pdbx_strand_id
1 'polypeptide(L)'
;MIPGRRRPRTLWAQGYRATRPLAEVEASRPVAMHLARIFTDRGRRAERFVYAPGDFDTSRGGRAAVERHAAELAEFAAEYDIPAVVAESGPSGGLHVWMASPEGIEPVTVRRFARAAAALWPTFDGTPLYNPISGALRPPGSAHRHGGRARLRSHTLAQAIEALSAGAPAAAFAALAEALETLAVARGQMAEGEAADPEHSRDVPPSIAYDERGRTRPVVRPVTTDQAGRVRLDTPRAPLAAHALAAVRRRLAQDDDHSAHMHRVLCALAAAGYTYDDAATMARTAEGLEYLRTARTPGGRQPRAEEDQAATLARAWWLAVQDEARTPAAVAQQRDAHDYAQLAATVADLLDRAEAAEAAHWTRQSGPADLTCLRAVAWLMLQSGSAAVSAPYRRIGVLIGYHASTAGQALDRLIRDGWLRWETAPLPEARTAGRVAIATQHECTDDEHHMCALYTLADTDTGEIITPGQPGSDRRRTPPGPPSADTLRSHLTHQLTHAQGGVWHTLGHHHARTHTAIQEGAQTLHQLSQATGYTLGTTAEHIEDLRRVGLATSTRSSAGTRVHAMGRSLWEAAERAEPGTGGRTARHAAAAIVAAYVADWWEAEVSWCRLPRKEKRGRGRRPEAGQQLIPVQRGDRPGVDPRAYPRTAAGAADHRRARILAEARTQAPAIEAYAQQLAQRGQLIDPSALVRQMAADAAAA
;
A
#
# COMPACT_ATOMS: atom_id res chain seq x y z
N MET A 1 -17.32 39.94 12.46
CA MET A 1 -18.66 39.40 12.14
C MET A 1 -18.59 38.74 10.77
N ILE A 2 -18.22 37.46 10.70
CA ILE A 2 -17.96 36.76 9.43
C ILE A 2 -18.46 35.30 9.55
N PRO A 3 -19.03 34.74 8.46
CA PRO A 3 -20.09 33.74 8.48
C PRO A 3 -19.60 32.28 8.48
N GLY A 4 -20.50 31.39 8.93
CA GLY A 4 -20.28 29.98 9.19
C GLY A 4 -19.90 29.15 7.96
N ARG A 5 -18.73 28.51 8.04
CA ARG A 5 -18.22 27.58 7.03
C ARG A 5 -18.76 26.16 7.25
N ARG A 6 -19.54 25.68 6.28
CA ARG A 6 -19.98 24.28 6.13
C ARG A 6 -18.78 23.35 5.87
N ARG A 7 -18.72 22.23 6.60
CA ARG A 7 -17.71 21.16 6.51
C ARG A 7 -17.99 20.22 5.32
N PRO A 8 -16.96 19.75 4.57
CA PRO A 8 -17.15 18.68 3.59
C PRO A 8 -16.70 17.28 4.05
N ARG A 9 -17.44 16.28 3.55
CA ARG A 9 -17.49 14.84 3.85
C ARG A 9 -16.42 14.00 3.09
N THR A 10 -16.29 12.77 3.56
CA THR A 10 -15.43 11.62 3.21
C THR A 10 -15.33 11.22 1.74
N LEU A 11 -14.10 10.90 1.30
CA LEU A 11 -13.79 10.32 -0.02
C LEU A 11 -13.88 8.79 0.02
N TRP A 12 -14.95 8.27 -0.58
CA TRP A 12 -14.88 7.09 -1.43
C TRP A 12 -13.90 7.37 -2.59
N ALA A 13 -13.39 6.36 -3.29
CA ALA A 13 -12.52 6.55 -4.47
C ALA A 13 -13.17 7.40 -5.59
N GLN A 14 -14.45 7.78 -5.45
CA GLN A 14 -15.17 8.75 -6.27
C GLN A 14 -15.88 9.88 -5.48
N GLY A 15 -15.42 10.22 -4.27
CA GLY A 15 -15.99 11.37 -3.54
C GLY A 15 -15.54 12.70 -4.15
N TYR A 16 -16.40 13.73 -4.12
CA TYR A 16 -16.00 15.07 -4.50
C TYR A 16 -15.13 15.68 -3.40
N ARG A 17 -13.88 16.05 -3.72
CA ARG A 17 -12.86 16.55 -2.78
C ARG A 17 -13.27 17.80 -1.99
N ALA A 18 -14.36 18.48 -2.33
CA ALA A 18 -14.94 19.58 -1.58
C ALA A 18 -16.39 19.82 -1.99
N THR A 19 -17.30 19.88 -1.01
CA THR A 19 -18.65 20.45 -1.16
C THR A 19 -18.56 21.94 -0.86
N ARG A 20 -19.08 22.79 -1.74
CA ARG A 20 -19.11 24.25 -1.57
C ARG A 20 -20.56 24.74 -1.63
N PRO A 21 -20.95 25.74 -0.83
CA PRO A 21 -22.19 26.49 -1.09
C PRO A 21 -22.17 27.02 -2.53
N LEU A 22 -23.32 27.01 -3.20
CA LEU A 22 -23.41 27.45 -4.61
C LEU A 22 -22.86 28.86 -4.82
N ALA A 23 -23.06 29.77 -3.86
CA ALA A 23 -22.54 31.14 -3.89
C ALA A 23 -21.00 31.24 -3.86
N GLU A 24 -20.30 30.17 -3.44
CA GLU A 24 -18.84 30.11 -3.36
C GLU A 24 -18.23 29.30 -4.53
N VAL A 25 -19.04 28.89 -5.50
CA VAL A 25 -18.60 28.09 -6.64
C VAL A 25 -17.93 28.99 -7.68
N GLU A 26 -16.67 28.68 -8.00
CA GLU A 26 -15.95 29.31 -9.10
C GLU A 26 -16.41 28.72 -10.44
N ALA A 27 -17.11 29.51 -11.27
CA ALA A 27 -17.71 29.06 -12.53
C ALA A 27 -16.70 28.52 -13.57
N SER A 28 -15.40 28.80 -13.39
CA SER A 28 -14.30 28.32 -14.22
C SER A 28 -13.90 26.87 -13.93
N ARG A 29 -14.34 26.29 -12.80
CA ARG A 29 -13.92 24.97 -12.33
C ARG A 29 -15.00 23.92 -12.57
N PRO A 30 -14.63 22.66 -12.86
CA PRO A 30 -15.60 21.57 -12.93
C PRO A 30 -16.26 21.34 -11.58
N VAL A 31 -17.59 21.32 -11.57
CA VAL A 31 -18.40 21.04 -10.38
C VAL A 31 -19.40 19.91 -10.65
N ALA A 32 -19.80 19.25 -9.57
CA ALA A 32 -20.95 18.36 -9.56
C ALA A 32 -21.90 18.78 -8.44
N MET A 33 -23.19 18.61 -8.68
CA MET A 33 -24.25 18.99 -7.77
C MET A 33 -24.84 17.73 -7.13
N HIS A 34 -24.99 17.75 -5.80
CA HIS A 34 -25.70 16.69 -5.09
C HIS A 34 -27.16 16.63 -5.56
N LEU A 35 -27.63 15.40 -5.80
CA LEU A 35 -28.96 15.16 -6.36
C LEU A 35 -30.06 15.12 -5.29
N ALA A 36 -29.67 14.87 -4.03
CA ALA A 36 -30.57 14.86 -2.89
C ALA A 36 -30.32 16.02 -1.92
N ARG A 37 -31.35 16.34 -1.14
CA ARG A 37 -31.30 17.28 -0.01
C ARG A 37 -31.91 16.64 1.22
N ILE A 38 -31.61 17.22 2.38
CA ILE A 38 -32.18 16.82 3.66
C ILE A 38 -33.48 17.58 3.85
N PHE A 39 -34.58 16.84 3.98
CA PHE A 39 -35.89 17.31 4.38
C PHE A 39 -36.08 17.03 5.87
N THR A 40 -36.81 17.90 6.56
CA THR A 40 -37.17 17.70 7.97
C THR A 40 -38.68 17.63 8.04
N ASP A 41 -39.21 16.44 8.32
CA ASP A 41 -40.64 16.20 8.51
C ASP A 41 -40.88 15.69 9.94
N ARG A 42 -41.77 16.35 10.69
CA ARG A 42 -42.09 16.03 12.09
C ARG A 42 -40.87 15.76 12.98
N GLY A 43 -39.78 16.51 12.80
CA GLY A 43 -38.54 16.38 13.55
C GLY A 43 -37.61 15.24 13.12
N ARG A 44 -37.98 14.44 12.11
CA ARG A 44 -37.12 13.41 11.50
C ARG A 44 -36.45 13.97 10.25
N ARG A 45 -35.14 13.76 10.14
CA ARG A 45 -34.34 14.14 8.96
C ARG A 45 -34.40 13.00 7.95
N ALA A 46 -34.91 13.27 6.76
CA ALA A 46 -34.97 12.33 5.65
C ALA A 46 -34.20 12.88 4.44
N GLU A 47 -33.44 12.05 3.75
CA GLU A 47 -32.76 12.44 2.52
C GLU A 47 -33.66 12.10 1.32
N ARG A 48 -34.05 13.12 0.55
CA ARG A 48 -34.87 12.94 -0.65
C ARG A 48 -34.19 13.54 -1.87
N PHE A 49 -34.34 12.88 -3.01
CA PHE A 49 -33.80 13.34 -4.28
C PHE A 49 -34.62 14.53 -4.77
N VAL A 50 -33.97 15.67 -4.96
CA VAL A 50 -34.60 16.84 -5.61
C VAL A 50 -34.41 16.76 -7.12
N TYR A 51 -33.41 16.01 -7.57
CA TYR A 51 -33.15 15.74 -8.99
C TYR A 51 -33.00 14.24 -9.22
N ALA A 52 -33.56 13.75 -10.32
CA ALA A 52 -33.38 12.38 -10.79
C ALA A 52 -32.88 12.39 -12.25
N PRO A 53 -31.65 12.85 -12.51
CA PRO A 53 -31.14 12.96 -13.87
C PRO A 53 -30.78 11.59 -14.47
N GLY A 54 -30.95 11.43 -15.78
CA GLY A 54 -30.34 10.34 -16.55
C GLY A 54 -28.97 10.72 -17.08
N ASP A 55 -27.95 9.91 -16.81
CA ASP A 55 -26.57 10.08 -17.31
C ASP A 55 -26.31 9.06 -18.43
N PHE A 56 -26.07 9.54 -19.66
CA PHE A 56 -25.82 8.69 -20.83
C PHE A 56 -24.40 8.88 -21.37
N ASP A 57 -23.60 7.81 -21.31
CA ASP A 57 -22.18 7.82 -21.67
C ASP A 57 -21.92 7.20 -23.06
N THR A 58 -21.14 7.91 -23.88
CA THR A 58 -20.75 7.44 -25.22
C THR A 58 -19.83 6.23 -25.18
N SER A 59 -19.13 5.98 -24.06
CA SER A 59 -18.32 4.78 -23.86
C SER A 59 -19.15 3.47 -23.85
N ARG A 60 -20.46 3.56 -23.63
CA ARG A 60 -21.39 2.42 -23.47
C ARG A 60 -22.26 2.11 -24.68
N GLY A 61 -22.04 2.77 -25.83
CA GLY A 61 -22.85 2.53 -27.03
C GLY A 61 -22.68 3.52 -28.17
N GLY A 62 -21.73 4.46 -28.07
CA GLY A 62 -21.50 5.47 -29.09
C GLY A 62 -22.53 6.61 -29.08
N ARG A 63 -22.24 7.66 -29.86
CA ARG A 63 -22.99 8.92 -29.85
C ARG A 63 -24.44 8.78 -30.32
N ALA A 64 -24.69 8.00 -31.36
CA ALA A 64 -26.04 7.81 -31.90
C ALA A 64 -26.97 7.09 -30.90
N ALA A 65 -26.45 6.11 -30.14
CA ALA A 65 -27.24 5.44 -29.11
C ALA A 65 -27.51 6.36 -27.91
N VAL A 66 -26.53 7.17 -27.49
CA VAL A 66 -26.71 8.17 -26.44
C VAL A 66 -27.78 9.20 -26.82
N GLU A 67 -27.75 9.72 -28.04
CA GLU A 67 -28.75 10.69 -28.51
C GLU A 67 -30.16 10.08 -28.54
N ARG A 68 -30.28 8.84 -29.02
CA ARG A 68 -31.56 8.12 -29.04
C ARG A 68 -32.09 7.84 -27.62
N HIS A 69 -31.29 7.24 -26.74
CA HIS A 69 -31.77 6.88 -25.39
C HIS A 69 -32.07 8.11 -24.52
N ALA A 70 -31.34 9.21 -24.70
CA ALA A 70 -31.64 10.47 -24.02
C ALA A 70 -32.95 11.11 -24.53
N ALA A 71 -33.26 10.99 -25.83
CA ALA A 71 -34.53 11.42 -26.39
C ALA A 71 -35.69 10.55 -25.86
N GLU A 72 -35.53 9.22 -25.88
CA GLU A 72 -36.53 8.28 -25.34
C GLU A 72 -36.86 8.59 -23.88
N LEU A 73 -35.85 8.80 -23.01
CA LEU A 73 -36.12 9.16 -21.61
C LEU A 73 -36.84 10.52 -21.48
N ALA A 74 -36.52 11.50 -22.32
CA ALA A 74 -37.20 12.79 -22.30
C ALA A 74 -38.66 12.69 -22.78
N GLU A 75 -38.95 11.83 -23.75
CA GLU A 75 -40.30 11.52 -24.22
C GLU A 75 -41.12 10.79 -23.15
N PHE A 76 -40.55 9.76 -22.51
CA PHE A 76 -41.19 9.10 -21.38
C PHE A 76 -41.45 10.08 -20.24
N ALA A 77 -40.49 10.94 -19.89
CA ALA A 77 -40.71 11.95 -18.86
C ALA A 77 -41.88 12.90 -19.20
N ALA A 78 -42.00 13.31 -20.46
CA ALA A 78 -43.09 14.18 -20.92
C ALA A 78 -44.47 13.51 -20.81
N GLU A 79 -44.57 12.19 -21.03
CA GLU A 79 -45.83 11.42 -20.87
C GLU A 79 -46.37 11.45 -19.43
N TYR A 80 -45.49 11.60 -18.44
CA TYR A 80 -45.86 11.71 -17.02
C TYR A 80 -45.83 13.16 -16.51
N ASP A 81 -45.89 14.15 -17.40
CA ASP A 81 -45.83 15.57 -17.08
C ASP A 81 -44.56 15.97 -16.27
N ILE A 82 -43.44 15.30 -16.54
CA ILE A 82 -42.14 15.59 -15.92
C ILE A 82 -41.29 16.44 -16.86
N PRO A 83 -41.07 17.74 -16.56
CA PRO A 83 -40.21 18.57 -17.38
C PRO A 83 -38.77 18.04 -17.40
N ALA A 84 -38.26 17.77 -18.61
CA ALA A 84 -36.93 17.21 -18.82
C ALA A 84 -36.01 18.20 -19.56
N VAL A 85 -34.86 18.52 -18.97
CA VAL A 85 -33.86 19.44 -19.54
C VAL A 85 -32.64 18.66 -20.01
N VAL A 86 -32.41 18.64 -21.32
CA VAL A 86 -31.28 17.91 -21.92
C VAL A 86 -30.04 18.81 -22.03
N ALA A 87 -28.90 18.32 -21.54
CA ALA A 87 -27.62 19.00 -21.60
C ALA A 87 -26.48 18.09 -22.03
N GLU A 88 -25.54 18.62 -22.80
CA GLU A 88 -24.29 17.93 -23.12
C GLU A 88 -23.44 17.80 -21.87
N SER A 89 -22.97 16.59 -21.57
CA SER A 89 -22.16 16.33 -20.38
C SER A 89 -20.71 16.78 -20.59
N GLY A 90 -20.14 16.66 -21.81
CA GLY A 90 -18.75 17.00 -22.08
C GLY A 90 -18.35 16.85 -23.56
N PRO A 91 -17.06 17.06 -23.90
CA PRO A 91 -16.56 17.06 -25.28
C PRO A 91 -16.64 15.70 -25.97
N SER A 92 -16.83 14.61 -25.22
CA SER A 92 -17.00 13.24 -25.73
C SER A 92 -18.40 12.94 -26.25
N GLY A 93 -19.36 13.86 -26.14
CA GLY A 93 -20.72 13.72 -26.68
C GLY A 93 -21.73 12.99 -25.78
N GLY A 94 -21.42 12.79 -24.49
CA GLY A 94 -22.39 12.27 -23.52
C GLY A 94 -23.52 13.27 -23.23
N LEU A 95 -24.67 12.78 -22.75
CA LEU A 95 -25.86 13.58 -22.47
C LEU A 95 -26.38 13.36 -21.05
N HIS A 96 -26.83 14.44 -20.42
CA HIS A 96 -27.60 14.39 -19.18
C HIS A 96 -29.04 14.84 -19.45
N VAL A 97 -30.02 14.10 -18.95
CA VAL A 97 -31.44 14.48 -18.95
C VAL A 97 -31.82 14.85 -17.53
N TRP A 98 -31.98 16.15 -17.23
CA TRP A 98 -32.28 16.64 -15.90
C TRP A 98 -33.78 16.71 -15.66
N MET A 99 -34.24 16.08 -14.58
CA MET A 99 -35.63 16.13 -14.09
C MET A 99 -35.61 16.47 -12.60
N ALA A 100 -36.60 17.24 -12.14
CA ALA A 100 -36.63 17.76 -10.77
C ALA A 100 -37.96 17.50 -10.07
N SER A 101 -37.91 17.31 -8.75
CA SER A 101 -39.06 17.33 -7.85
C SER A 101 -38.74 18.20 -6.64
N PRO A 102 -39.27 19.44 -6.57
CA PRO A 102 -39.01 20.33 -5.45
C PRO A 102 -39.45 19.78 -4.08
N GLU A 103 -40.49 18.94 -4.05
CA GLU A 103 -41.00 18.28 -2.83
C GLU A 103 -40.18 17.05 -2.39
N GLY A 104 -39.27 16.58 -3.26
CA GLY A 104 -38.34 15.50 -2.98
C GLY A 104 -38.92 14.11 -3.25
N ILE A 105 -38.14 13.29 -3.94
CA ILE A 105 -38.45 11.90 -4.30
C ILE A 105 -37.82 10.96 -3.29
N GLU A 106 -38.58 9.95 -2.86
CA GLU A 106 -38.07 8.92 -1.95
C GLU A 106 -36.94 8.11 -2.60
N PRO A 107 -35.84 7.79 -1.87
CA PRO A 107 -34.72 7.04 -2.42
C PRO A 107 -35.10 5.69 -3.03
N VAL A 108 -36.16 5.04 -2.53
CA VAL A 108 -36.65 3.78 -3.09
C VAL A 108 -37.17 3.96 -4.53
N THR A 109 -37.97 5.01 -4.78
CA THR A 109 -38.51 5.32 -6.10
C THR A 109 -37.39 5.66 -7.09
N VAL A 110 -36.38 6.41 -6.66
CA VAL A 110 -35.23 6.73 -7.51
C VAL A 110 -34.39 5.49 -7.84
N ARG A 111 -34.24 4.54 -6.90
CA ARG A 111 -33.55 3.27 -7.18
C ARG A 111 -34.31 2.39 -8.15
N ARG A 112 -35.64 2.32 -8.03
CA ARG A 112 -36.54 1.63 -8.95
C ARG A 112 -36.39 2.17 -10.38
N PHE A 113 -36.52 3.49 -10.52
CA PHE A 113 -36.24 4.20 -11.77
C PHE A 113 -34.85 3.86 -12.34
N ALA A 114 -33.79 3.98 -11.53
CA ALA A 114 -32.42 3.77 -11.99
C ALA A 114 -32.14 2.32 -12.46
N ARG A 115 -32.73 1.33 -11.80
CA ARG A 115 -32.62 -0.09 -12.20
C ARG A 115 -33.33 -0.35 -13.52
N ALA A 116 -34.57 0.10 -13.65
CA ALA A 116 -35.36 -0.06 -14.87
C ALA A 116 -34.71 0.65 -16.06
N ALA A 117 -34.25 1.89 -15.87
CA ALA A 117 -33.53 2.65 -16.89
C ALA A 117 -32.23 1.96 -17.33
N ALA A 118 -31.47 1.38 -16.40
CA ALA A 118 -30.25 0.64 -16.72
C ALA A 118 -30.51 -0.67 -17.49
N ALA A 119 -31.65 -1.32 -17.24
CA ALA A 119 -32.08 -2.50 -17.99
C ALA A 119 -32.54 -2.17 -19.42
N LEU A 120 -33.27 -1.06 -19.58
CA LEU A 120 -33.81 -0.61 -20.88
C LEU A 120 -32.73 0.00 -21.79
N TRP A 121 -31.81 0.78 -21.22
CA TRP A 121 -30.85 1.58 -21.98
C TRP A 121 -29.40 1.26 -21.60
N PRO A 122 -28.66 0.51 -22.43
CA PRO A 122 -27.26 0.14 -22.14
C PRO A 122 -26.31 1.33 -21.92
N THR A 123 -26.63 2.50 -22.47
CA THR A 123 -25.81 3.71 -22.31
C THR A 123 -26.04 4.45 -21.00
N PHE A 124 -27.06 4.07 -20.22
CA PHE A 124 -27.44 4.72 -18.97
C PHE A 124 -26.50 4.33 -17.82
N ASP A 125 -26.04 5.32 -17.05
CA ASP A 125 -25.29 5.13 -15.81
C ASP A 125 -26.10 5.57 -14.58
N GLY A 126 -26.73 4.60 -13.90
CA GLY A 126 -27.51 4.84 -12.69
C GLY A 126 -26.67 5.09 -11.42
N THR A 127 -25.34 5.01 -11.49
CA THR A 127 -24.45 5.12 -10.32
C THR A 127 -24.74 6.36 -9.44
N PRO A 128 -24.97 7.57 -10.00
CA PRO A 128 -25.28 8.76 -9.20
C PRO A 128 -26.60 8.66 -8.41
N LEU A 129 -27.50 7.74 -8.76
CA LEU A 129 -28.86 7.65 -8.21
C LEU A 129 -28.99 6.61 -7.09
N TYR A 130 -28.02 5.73 -6.88
CA TYR A 130 -28.12 4.67 -5.86
C TYR A 130 -27.88 5.16 -4.42
N ASN A 131 -27.13 6.26 -4.24
CA ASN A 131 -26.78 6.77 -2.93
C ASN A 131 -27.20 8.23 -2.76
N PRO A 132 -28.24 8.56 -1.96
CA PRO A 132 -28.68 9.93 -1.73
C PRO A 132 -27.63 10.82 -1.03
N ILE A 133 -26.69 10.23 -0.28
CA ILE A 133 -25.66 10.98 0.44
C ILE A 133 -24.58 11.51 -0.51
N SER A 134 -24.11 10.67 -1.42
CA SER A 134 -22.94 10.93 -2.25
C SER A 134 -23.25 11.14 -3.72
N GLY A 135 -24.46 10.79 -4.16
CA GLY A 135 -24.93 10.94 -5.52
C GLY A 135 -24.84 12.38 -5.99
N ALA A 136 -24.05 12.63 -7.02
CA ALA A 136 -23.88 13.94 -7.61
C ALA A 136 -23.64 13.82 -9.11
N LEU A 137 -24.15 14.81 -9.87
CA LEU A 137 -23.97 14.88 -11.31
C LEU A 137 -23.57 16.30 -11.73
N ARG A 138 -22.82 16.43 -12.82
CA ARG A 138 -22.36 17.73 -13.34
C ARG A 138 -23.54 18.53 -13.94
N PRO A 139 -23.91 19.70 -13.37
CA PRO A 139 -25.07 20.46 -13.84
C PRO A 139 -24.80 21.20 -15.16
N PRO A 140 -25.86 21.60 -15.89
CA PRO A 140 -25.72 22.45 -17.06
C PRO A 140 -24.92 23.72 -16.75
N GLY A 141 -24.03 24.12 -17.65
CA GLY A 141 -23.14 25.28 -17.48
C GLY A 141 -21.84 25.01 -16.73
N SER A 142 -21.67 23.88 -16.05
CA SER A 142 -20.40 23.54 -15.36
C SER A 142 -19.26 23.30 -16.35
N ALA A 143 -18.04 23.74 -16.01
CA ALA A 143 -16.84 23.40 -16.78
C ALA A 143 -16.55 21.89 -16.76
N HIS A 144 -15.84 21.41 -17.79
CA HIS A 144 -15.42 20.02 -17.92
C HIS A 144 -13.91 19.87 -17.68
N ARG A 145 -13.48 18.75 -17.07
CA ARG A 145 -12.07 18.51 -16.70
C ARG A 145 -11.10 18.46 -17.90
N HIS A 146 -11.62 18.14 -19.08
CA HIS A 146 -10.86 18.08 -20.34
C HIS A 146 -11.11 19.31 -21.23
N GLY A 147 -11.60 20.42 -20.67
CA GLY A 147 -11.96 21.63 -21.42
C GLY A 147 -13.41 21.62 -21.93
N GLY A 148 -13.98 22.81 -22.16
CA GLY A 148 -15.39 23.00 -22.49
C GLY A 148 -16.32 23.14 -21.28
N ARG A 149 -17.63 23.24 -21.53
CA ARG A 149 -18.69 23.38 -20.50
C ARG A 149 -19.89 22.53 -20.90
N ALA A 150 -20.65 22.05 -19.91
CA ALA A 150 -21.94 21.43 -20.16
C ALA A 150 -22.90 22.46 -20.78
N ARG A 151 -23.50 22.15 -21.93
CA ARG A 151 -24.35 23.09 -22.69
C ARG A 151 -25.78 22.56 -22.76
N LEU A 152 -26.76 23.44 -22.56
CA LEU A 152 -28.16 23.11 -22.81
C LEU A 152 -28.35 22.84 -24.31
N ARG A 153 -29.15 21.81 -24.64
CA ARG A 153 -29.49 21.49 -26.04
C ARG A 153 -30.86 22.01 -26.43
N SER A 154 -31.87 21.68 -25.65
CA SER A 154 -33.29 21.88 -26.02
C SER A 154 -33.93 23.11 -25.38
N HIS A 155 -33.24 23.80 -24.47
CA HIS A 155 -33.80 24.87 -23.66
C HIS A 155 -32.89 26.10 -23.64
N THR A 156 -33.49 27.29 -23.66
CA THR A 156 -32.81 28.51 -23.19
C THR A 156 -32.55 28.42 -21.68
N LEU A 157 -31.65 29.25 -21.15
CA LEU A 157 -31.38 29.28 -19.70
C LEU A 157 -32.65 29.58 -18.89
N ALA A 158 -33.50 30.50 -19.37
CA ALA A 158 -34.75 30.85 -18.70
C ALA A 158 -35.72 29.66 -18.65
N GLN A 159 -35.92 28.99 -19.79
CA GLN A 159 -36.79 27.80 -19.87
C GLN A 159 -36.26 26.63 -19.02
N ALA A 160 -34.94 26.41 -18.99
CA ALA A 160 -34.34 25.38 -18.15
C ALA A 160 -34.52 25.66 -16.66
N ILE A 161 -34.40 26.93 -16.25
CA ILE A 161 -34.67 27.34 -14.86
C ILE A 161 -36.14 27.14 -14.53
N GLU A 162 -37.05 27.57 -15.40
CA GLU A 162 -38.49 27.40 -15.23
C GLU A 162 -38.87 25.92 -15.09
N ALA A 163 -38.42 25.07 -16.02
CA ALA A 163 -38.70 23.63 -16.02
C ALA A 163 -38.21 22.93 -14.74
N LEU A 164 -36.97 23.18 -14.31
CA LEU A 164 -36.40 22.54 -13.12
C LEU A 164 -36.88 23.15 -11.80
N SER A 165 -37.33 24.41 -11.81
CA SER A 165 -37.89 25.07 -10.63
C SER A 165 -39.35 24.67 -10.39
N ALA A 166 -40.14 24.53 -11.46
CA ALA A 166 -41.47 23.96 -11.41
C ALA A 166 -41.40 22.48 -11.03
N GLY A 167 -40.56 21.71 -11.74
CA GLY A 167 -40.40 20.27 -11.55
C GLY A 167 -41.73 19.51 -11.66
N ALA A 168 -41.75 18.30 -11.12
CA ALA A 168 -42.94 17.44 -11.06
C ALA A 168 -43.14 16.86 -9.65
N PRO A 169 -44.38 16.50 -9.27
CA PRO A 169 -44.64 15.84 -8.01
C PRO A 169 -43.93 14.48 -7.93
N ALA A 170 -43.52 14.05 -6.74
CA ALA A 170 -42.88 12.77 -6.50
C ALA A 170 -43.72 11.57 -6.96
N ALA A 171 -45.06 11.73 -6.97
CA ALA A 171 -45.98 10.75 -7.52
C ALA A 171 -45.78 10.50 -9.03
N ALA A 172 -45.45 11.54 -9.81
CA ALA A 172 -45.16 11.38 -11.24
C ALA A 172 -43.89 10.54 -11.46
N PHE A 173 -42.87 10.72 -10.61
CA PHE A 173 -41.65 9.88 -10.65
C PHE A 173 -41.91 8.43 -10.24
N ALA A 174 -42.86 8.19 -9.33
CA ALA A 174 -43.29 6.83 -8.99
C ALA A 174 -43.98 6.15 -10.18
N ALA A 175 -44.88 6.87 -10.87
CA ALA A 175 -45.54 6.38 -12.08
C ALA A 175 -44.54 6.11 -13.21
N LEU A 176 -43.59 7.02 -13.44
CA LEU A 176 -42.52 6.81 -14.42
C LEU A 176 -41.68 5.57 -14.08
N ALA A 177 -41.28 5.39 -12.81
CA ALA A 177 -40.50 4.22 -12.41
C ALA A 177 -41.26 2.90 -12.67
N GLU A 178 -42.54 2.85 -12.33
CA GLU A 178 -43.42 1.69 -12.56
C GLU A 178 -43.60 1.40 -14.05
N ALA A 179 -43.78 2.42 -14.88
CA ALA A 179 -43.90 2.28 -16.32
C ALA A 179 -42.63 1.71 -16.97
N LEU A 180 -41.46 2.21 -16.56
CA LEU A 180 -40.18 1.69 -17.05
C LEU A 180 -39.92 0.26 -16.57
N GLU A 181 -40.25 -0.07 -15.33
CA GLU A 181 -40.16 -1.45 -14.83
C GLU A 181 -41.05 -2.39 -15.64
N THR A 182 -42.30 -1.99 -15.89
CA THR A 182 -43.26 -2.74 -16.70
C THR A 182 -42.73 -2.97 -18.12
N LEU A 183 -42.17 -1.93 -18.74
CA LEU A 183 -41.57 -2.03 -20.07
C LEU A 183 -40.34 -2.95 -20.08
N ALA A 184 -39.49 -2.89 -19.04
CA ALA A 184 -38.30 -3.72 -18.94
C ALA A 184 -38.67 -5.20 -18.75
N VAL A 185 -39.67 -5.49 -17.93
CA VAL A 185 -40.23 -6.84 -17.77
C VAL A 185 -40.85 -7.33 -19.09
N ALA A 186 -41.66 -6.51 -19.76
CA ALA A 186 -42.28 -6.86 -21.04
C ALA A 186 -41.25 -7.16 -22.14
N ARG A 187 -40.06 -6.53 -22.08
CA ARG A 187 -38.93 -6.79 -23.00
C ARG A 187 -38.03 -7.96 -22.56
N GLY A 188 -38.34 -8.63 -21.44
CA GLY A 188 -37.51 -9.68 -20.86
C GLY A 188 -36.16 -9.19 -20.34
N GLN A 189 -36.05 -7.89 -20.07
CA GLN A 189 -34.83 -7.22 -19.58
C GLN A 189 -34.80 -7.12 -18.05
N MET A 190 -35.90 -7.49 -17.37
CA MET A 190 -36.02 -7.61 -15.90
C MET A 190 -36.94 -8.78 -15.52
N ALA A 191 -36.74 -9.38 -14.35
CA ALA A 191 -37.59 -10.47 -13.84
C ALA A 191 -38.80 -9.96 -13.04
N GLU A 192 -39.94 -10.65 -13.15
CA GLU A 192 -41.12 -10.39 -12.32
C GLU A 192 -40.79 -10.65 -10.83
N GLY A 193 -40.93 -9.63 -9.98
CA GLY A 193 -40.67 -9.72 -8.53
C GLY A 193 -39.47 -8.94 -7.99
N GLU A 194 -38.57 -8.41 -8.84
CA GLU A 194 -37.51 -7.47 -8.40
C GLU A 194 -38.03 -6.06 -8.03
N ALA A 195 -39.33 -5.80 -8.27
CA ALA A 195 -39.97 -4.50 -8.21
C ALA A 195 -40.54 -4.09 -6.83
N ALA A 196 -40.56 -4.97 -5.82
CA ALA A 196 -41.26 -4.69 -4.55
C ALA A 196 -40.54 -5.20 -3.30
N ASP A 197 -39.73 -4.36 -2.64
CA ASP A 197 -39.67 -4.29 -1.16
C ASP A 197 -39.01 -2.97 -0.67
N PRO A 198 -39.73 -2.06 0.01
CA PRO A 198 -39.21 -0.79 0.52
C PRO A 198 -38.56 -0.81 1.93
N GLU A 199 -38.61 -1.88 2.73
CA GLU A 199 -38.28 -1.80 4.17
C GLU A 199 -36.99 -2.52 4.65
N HIS A 200 -36.24 -3.19 3.76
CA HIS A 200 -34.99 -3.86 4.11
C HIS A 200 -33.75 -3.30 3.41
N SER A 201 -33.18 -2.21 3.91
CA SER A 201 -31.76 -1.88 3.65
C SER A 201 -30.80 -2.80 4.45
N ARG A 202 -31.16 -4.08 4.60
CA ARG A 202 -30.32 -5.16 5.13
C ARG A 202 -29.70 -6.02 4.02
N ASP A 203 -29.78 -5.56 2.78
CA ASP A 203 -29.10 -6.24 1.69
C ASP A 203 -27.59 -6.16 1.89
N VAL A 204 -26.99 -7.34 1.84
CA VAL A 204 -25.55 -7.52 1.78
C VAL A 204 -25.09 -6.94 0.44
N PRO A 205 -24.11 -6.01 0.41
CA PRO A 205 -23.63 -5.45 -0.84
C PRO A 205 -23.24 -6.53 -1.85
N PRO A 206 -23.42 -6.31 -3.16
CA PRO A 206 -23.06 -7.30 -4.18
C PRO A 206 -21.63 -7.85 -4.07
N SER A 207 -20.68 -7.01 -3.61
CA SER A 207 -19.28 -7.41 -3.38
C SER A 207 -19.08 -8.46 -2.27
N ILE A 208 -20.07 -8.64 -1.40
CA ILE A 208 -20.05 -9.64 -0.32
C ILE A 208 -21.05 -10.76 -0.62
N ALA A 209 -22.17 -10.44 -1.27
CA ALA A 209 -23.21 -11.39 -1.63
C ALA A 209 -22.80 -12.31 -2.78
N TYR A 210 -21.93 -11.86 -3.69
CA TYR A 210 -21.52 -12.60 -4.88
C TYR A 210 -20.01 -12.81 -4.95
N ASP A 211 -19.58 -13.88 -5.64
CA ASP A 211 -18.19 -14.14 -6.00
C ASP A 211 -17.79 -13.39 -7.29
N GLU A 212 -16.52 -13.51 -7.68
CA GLU A 212 -15.97 -12.88 -8.89
C GLU A 212 -16.66 -13.33 -10.20
N ARG A 213 -17.41 -14.44 -10.16
CA ARG A 213 -18.16 -15.01 -11.28
C ARG A 213 -19.66 -14.68 -11.20
N GLY A 214 -20.06 -13.80 -10.27
CA GLY A 214 -21.45 -13.37 -10.07
C GLY A 214 -22.33 -14.41 -9.36
N ARG A 215 -21.76 -15.47 -8.79
CA ARG A 215 -22.51 -16.51 -8.07
C ARG A 215 -22.68 -16.12 -6.61
N THR A 216 -23.82 -16.45 -6.02
CA THR A 216 -24.10 -16.14 -4.62
C THR A 216 -23.14 -16.88 -3.68
N ARG A 217 -22.51 -16.16 -2.75
CA ARG A 217 -21.68 -16.71 -1.68
C ARG A 217 -22.58 -17.20 -0.54
N PRO A 218 -22.68 -18.51 -0.27
CA PRO A 218 -23.51 -19.02 0.81
C PRO A 218 -22.93 -18.63 2.18
N VAL A 219 -23.80 -18.48 3.17
CA VAL A 219 -23.39 -18.36 4.58
C VAL A 219 -22.93 -19.73 5.05
N VAL A 220 -21.64 -19.86 5.35
CA VAL A 220 -20.98 -21.11 5.73
C VAL A 220 -20.61 -21.16 7.21
N ARG A 221 -20.65 -20.02 7.92
CA ARG A 221 -20.48 -19.96 9.38
C ARG A 221 -21.76 -19.41 10.02
N PRO A 222 -22.25 -20.03 11.10
CA PRO A 222 -23.45 -19.54 11.78
C PRO A 222 -23.23 -18.13 12.34
N VAL A 223 -24.21 -17.26 12.12
CA VAL A 223 -24.27 -15.90 12.65
C VAL A 223 -25.28 -15.90 13.79
N THR A 224 -24.85 -15.44 14.96
CA THR A 224 -25.69 -15.27 16.15
C THR A 224 -25.73 -13.80 16.55
N THR A 225 -26.45 -13.48 17.62
CA THR A 225 -26.45 -12.15 18.25
C THR A 225 -25.83 -12.22 19.64
N ASP A 226 -25.02 -11.23 20.00
CA ASP A 226 -24.50 -11.09 21.35
C ASP A 226 -25.57 -10.61 22.36
N GLN A 227 -25.18 -10.47 23.64
CA GLN A 227 -26.06 -10.03 24.72
C GLN A 227 -26.67 -8.64 24.49
N ALA A 228 -26.07 -7.82 23.61
CA ALA A 228 -26.55 -6.49 23.23
C ALA A 228 -27.36 -6.49 21.93
N GLY A 229 -27.68 -7.67 21.38
CA GLY A 229 -28.44 -7.83 20.14
C GLY A 229 -27.65 -7.49 18.86
N ARG A 230 -26.31 -7.42 18.92
CA ARG A 230 -25.46 -7.15 17.75
C ARG A 230 -24.99 -8.46 17.13
N VAL A 231 -24.88 -8.47 15.80
CA VAL A 231 -24.46 -9.67 15.05
C VAL A 231 -23.04 -10.07 15.41
N ARG A 232 -22.79 -11.37 15.54
CA ARG A 232 -21.46 -11.97 15.71
C ARG A 232 -21.45 -13.33 15.04
N LEU A 233 -20.27 -13.82 14.69
CA LEU A 233 -20.11 -15.23 14.36
C LEU A 233 -20.26 -16.08 15.62
N ASP A 234 -20.96 -17.20 15.48
CA ASP A 234 -21.04 -18.23 16.50
C ASP A 234 -19.72 -19.02 16.49
N THR A 235 -18.69 -18.39 17.07
CA THR A 235 -17.32 -18.88 17.16
C THR A 235 -16.78 -18.54 18.55
N PRO A 236 -16.07 -19.46 19.24
CA PRO A 236 -15.47 -19.18 20.54
C PRO A 236 -14.42 -18.08 20.43
N ARG A 237 -14.24 -17.32 21.52
CA ARG A 237 -13.25 -16.24 21.57
C ARG A 237 -11.83 -16.81 21.63
N ALA A 238 -10.97 -16.36 20.73
CA ALA A 238 -9.57 -16.75 20.65
C ALA A 238 -8.66 -15.51 20.60
N PRO A 239 -7.36 -15.60 20.99
CA PRO A 239 -6.40 -14.53 20.77
C PRO A 239 -6.23 -14.20 19.28
N LEU A 240 -5.95 -12.92 18.97
CA LEU A 240 -5.61 -12.51 17.61
C LEU A 240 -4.24 -13.03 17.16
N ALA A 241 -4.15 -13.45 15.90
CA ALA A 241 -2.88 -13.79 15.26
C ALA A 241 -1.94 -12.57 15.17
N ALA A 242 -0.62 -12.81 15.13
CA ALA A 242 0.41 -11.76 15.19
C ALA A 242 0.30 -10.72 14.05
N HIS A 243 -0.06 -11.14 12.83
CA HIS A 243 -0.26 -10.25 11.70
C HIS A 243 -1.54 -9.40 11.84
N ALA A 244 -2.63 -9.99 12.36
CA ALA A 244 -3.85 -9.25 12.68
C ALA A 244 -3.60 -8.22 13.78
N LEU A 245 -2.82 -8.58 14.80
CA LEU A 245 -2.37 -7.65 15.83
C LEU A 245 -1.46 -6.54 15.27
N ALA A 246 -0.59 -6.85 14.32
CA ALA A 246 0.23 -5.86 13.61
C ALA A 246 -0.64 -4.93 12.75
N ALA A 247 -1.69 -5.43 12.11
CA ALA A 247 -2.66 -4.63 11.39
C ALA A 247 -3.45 -3.69 12.32
N VAL A 248 -3.92 -4.17 13.47
CA VAL A 248 -4.54 -3.34 14.52
C VAL A 248 -3.62 -2.18 14.95
N ARG A 249 -2.31 -2.44 15.04
CA ARG A 249 -1.30 -1.45 15.46
C ARG A 249 -0.74 -0.61 14.31
N ARG A 250 -1.10 -0.89 13.05
CA ARG A 250 -0.51 -0.21 11.90
C ARG A 250 -1.03 1.22 11.81
N ARG A 251 -0.13 2.19 11.92
CA ARG A 251 -0.40 3.56 11.53
C ARG A 251 -0.51 3.68 10.02
N LEU A 252 -1.68 4.06 9.53
CA LEU A 252 -1.94 4.25 8.12
C LEU A 252 -1.55 5.66 7.65
N ALA A 253 -0.94 5.75 6.46
CA ALA A 253 -0.67 7.03 5.81
C ALA A 253 -1.97 7.70 5.34
N GLN A 254 -1.97 9.00 5.08
CA GLN A 254 -3.18 9.74 4.69
C GLN A 254 -3.83 9.23 3.38
N ASP A 255 -3.00 8.67 2.49
CA ASP A 255 -3.42 8.15 1.19
C ASP A 255 -3.66 6.63 1.17
N ASP A 256 -3.40 5.94 2.29
CA ASP A 256 -3.78 4.53 2.43
C ASP A 256 -5.31 4.38 2.35
N ASP A 257 -5.79 3.21 1.95
CA ASP A 257 -7.22 2.88 2.07
C ASP A 257 -7.54 2.45 3.50
N HIS A 258 -7.90 3.43 4.32
CA HIS A 258 -8.28 3.22 5.72
C HIS A 258 -9.58 2.42 5.87
N SER A 259 -10.49 2.49 4.89
CA SER A 259 -11.73 1.71 4.90
C SER A 259 -11.47 0.23 4.67
N ALA A 260 -10.68 -0.11 3.64
CA ALA A 260 -10.33 -1.49 3.34
C ALA A 260 -9.41 -2.10 4.42
N HIS A 261 -8.51 -1.29 5.01
CA HIS A 261 -7.69 -1.75 6.13
C HIS A 261 -8.54 -2.02 7.39
N MET A 262 -9.43 -1.08 7.74
CA MET A 262 -10.36 -1.26 8.87
C MET A 262 -11.26 -2.50 8.67
N HIS A 263 -11.80 -2.69 7.47
CA HIS A 263 -12.63 -3.86 7.15
C HIS A 263 -11.89 -5.18 7.39
N ARG A 264 -10.63 -5.28 6.93
CA ARG A 264 -9.78 -6.46 7.21
C ARG A 264 -9.55 -6.70 8.70
N VAL A 265 -9.28 -5.64 9.46
CA VAL A 265 -9.09 -5.75 10.92
C VAL A 265 -10.38 -6.22 11.61
N LEU A 266 -11.55 -5.71 11.20
CA LEU A 266 -12.83 -6.14 11.74
C LEU A 266 -13.20 -7.58 11.35
N CYS A 267 -12.88 -8.03 10.12
CA CYS A 267 -13.05 -9.43 9.72
C CYS A 267 -12.19 -10.35 10.60
N ALA A 268 -10.93 -9.99 10.86
CA ALA A 268 -10.05 -10.76 11.74
C ALA A 268 -10.55 -10.84 13.18
N LEU A 269 -11.10 -9.74 13.71
CA LEU A 269 -11.75 -9.70 15.03
C LEU A 269 -13.00 -10.61 15.08
N ALA A 270 -13.89 -10.48 14.09
CA ALA A 270 -15.09 -11.30 13.99
C ALA A 270 -14.73 -12.80 13.87
N ALA A 271 -13.73 -13.14 13.06
CA ALA A 271 -13.24 -14.49 12.89
C ALA A 271 -12.70 -15.10 14.19
N ALA A 272 -12.04 -14.29 15.03
CA ALA A 272 -11.50 -14.68 16.34
C ALA A 272 -12.54 -14.64 17.48
N GLY A 273 -13.83 -14.48 17.17
CA GLY A 273 -14.91 -14.52 18.16
C GLY A 273 -15.00 -13.28 19.06
N TYR A 274 -14.39 -12.15 18.66
CA TYR A 274 -14.57 -10.87 19.35
C TYR A 274 -15.99 -10.33 19.12
N THR A 275 -16.47 -9.51 20.05
CA THR A 275 -17.80 -8.88 20.00
C THR A 275 -17.74 -7.45 19.45
N TYR A 276 -18.92 -6.89 19.17
CA TYR A 276 -19.05 -5.47 18.83
C TYR A 276 -18.43 -4.56 19.92
N ASP A 277 -18.65 -4.88 21.20
CA ASP A 277 -18.14 -4.08 22.32
C ASP A 277 -16.62 -4.16 22.45
N ASP A 278 -16.02 -5.30 22.10
CA ASP A 278 -14.56 -5.43 22.01
C ASP A 278 -14.00 -4.56 20.88
N ALA A 279 -14.63 -4.61 19.71
CA ALA A 279 -14.24 -3.79 18.57
C ALA A 279 -14.42 -2.30 18.88
N ALA A 280 -15.50 -1.92 19.58
CA ALA A 280 -15.72 -0.56 20.07
C ALA A 280 -14.64 -0.13 21.07
N THR A 281 -14.21 -1.04 21.94
CA THR A 281 -13.13 -0.79 22.90
C THR A 281 -11.79 -0.60 22.21
N MET A 282 -11.44 -1.48 21.27
CA MET A 282 -10.20 -1.36 20.49
C MET A 282 -10.20 -0.12 19.59
N ALA A 283 -11.35 0.23 19.01
CA ALA A 283 -11.48 1.40 18.14
C ALA A 283 -11.11 2.71 18.86
N ARG A 284 -11.23 2.79 20.19
CA ARG A 284 -10.84 3.98 20.98
C ARG A 284 -9.36 4.31 20.88
N THR A 285 -8.48 3.30 20.72
CA THR A 285 -7.02 3.49 20.84
C THR A 285 -6.22 2.93 19.67
N ALA A 286 -6.73 1.94 18.93
CA ALA A 286 -6.00 1.29 17.85
C ALA A 286 -5.78 2.20 16.63
N GLU A 287 -4.55 2.23 16.11
CA GLU A 287 -4.17 3.04 14.94
C GLU A 287 -4.70 2.45 13.62
N GLY A 288 -4.81 1.12 13.51
CA GLY A 288 -5.39 0.45 12.34
C GLY A 288 -6.91 0.64 12.21
N LEU A 289 -7.58 1.07 13.28
CA LEU A 289 -9.01 1.37 13.30
C LEU A 289 -9.32 2.87 13.23
N GLU A 290 -8.33 3.69 12.85
CA GLU A 290 -8.46 5.14 12.74
C GLU A 290 -9.63 5.59 11.85
N TYR A 291 -10.06 4.78 10.87
CA TYR A 291 -11.26 5.03 10.06
C TYR A 291 -12.55 5.23 10.87
N LEU A 292 -12.66 4.54 12.01
CA LEU A 292 -13.83 4.59 12.88
C LEU A 292 -13.87 5.88 13.70
N ARG A 293 -12.71 6.41 14.08
CA ARG A 293 -12.60 7.64 14.88
C ARG A 293 -12.56 8.90 14.04
N THR A 294 -11.95 8.83 12.85
CA THR A 294 -11.80 10.01 11.99
C THR A 294 -12.40 9.79 10.61
N ALA A 295 -13.00 10.85 10.09
CA ALA A 295 -13.51 10.95 8.74
C ALA A 295 -12.53 11.77 7.91
N ARG A 296 -12.27 11.35 6.68
CA ARG A 296 -11.52 12.17 5.73
C ARG A 296 -12.37 13.42 5.42
N THR A 297 -11.82 14.60 5.67
CA THR A 297 -12.40 15.87 5.26
C THR A 297 -11.40 16.57 4.33
N PRO A 298 -11.80 17.63 3.61
CA PRO A 298 -10.88 18.35 2.73
C PRO A 298 -9.73 19.08 3.42
N GLY A 299 -9.79 19.22 4.75
CA GLY A 299 -8.70 19.73 5.59
C GLY A 299 -7.88 18.64 6.28
N GLY A 300 -7.96 17.38 5.81
CA GLY A 300 -7.34 16.22 6.45
C GLY A 300 -8.36 15.34 7.20
N ARG A 301 -7.88 14.36 7.95
CA ARG A 301 -8.76 13.53 8.79
C ARG A 301 -9.21 14.35 10.00
N GLN A 302 -10.52 14.41 10.23
CA GLN A 302 -11.10 15.05 11.41
C GLN A 302 -11.84 14.03 12.27
N PRO A 303 -11.89 14.22 13.60
CA PRO A 303 -12.71 13.39 14.49
C PRO A 303 -14.17 13.36 14.04
N ARG A 304 -14.75 12.16 14.00
CA ARG A 304 -16.19 11.94 13.85
C ARG A 304 -16.89 12.25 15.18
N ALA A 305 -18.14 12.69 15.14
CA ALA A 305 -18.97 12.78 16.34
C ALA A 305 -19.18 11.37 16.92
N GLU A 306 -19.37 11.25 18.25
CA GLU A 306 -19.49 9.95 18.91
C GLU A 306 -20.63 9.09 18.34
N GLU A 307 -21.77 9.72 18.01
CA GLU A 307 -22.90 9.06 17.34
C GLU A 307 -22.52 8.52 15.95
N ASP A 308 -21.75 9.29 15.18
CA ASP A 308 -21.26 8.88 13.85
C ASP A 308 -20.22 7.76 13.94
N GLN A 309 -19.39 7.75 14.99
CA GLN A 309 -18.42 6.68 15.26
C GLN A 309 -19.17 5.38 15.55
N ALA A 310 -20.17 5.43 16.43
CA ALA A 310 -21.01 4.29 16.78
C ALA A 310 -21.78 3.75 15.57
N ALA A 311 -22.40 4.62 14.77
CA ALA A 311 -23.12 4.22 13.56
C ALA A 311 -22.18 3.61 12.49
N THR A 312 -21.00 4.21 12.30
CA THR A 312 -19.98 3.71 11.35
C THR A 312 -19.46 2.34 11.78
N LEU A 313 -19.13 2.18 13.07
CA LEU A 313 -18.70 0.90 13.62
C LEU A 313 -19.81 -0.14 13.52
N ALA A 314 -21.06 0.19 13.84
CA ALA A 314 -22.19 -0.74 13.74
C ALA A 314 -22.38 -1.28 12.32
N ARG A 315 -22.30 -0.39 11.31
CA ARG A 315 -22.39 -0.81 9.91
C ARG A 315 -21.17 -1.62 9.47
N ALA A 316 -19.96 -1.18 9.81
CA ALA A 316 -18.72 -1.84 9.43
C ALA A 316 -18.59 -3.23 10.08
N TRP A 317 -18.98 -3.34 11.36
CA TRP A 317 -19.05 -4.59 12.09
C TRP A 317 -20.03 -5.56 11.46
N TRP A 318 -21.25 -5.10 11.13
CA TRP A 318 -22.23 -5.94 10.43
C TRP A 318 -21.69 -6.44 9.08
N LEU A 319 -21.04 -5.58 8.29
CA LEU A 319 -20.45 -5.98 7.01
C LEU A 319 -19.32 -6.99 7.18
N ALA A 320 -18.44 -6.80 8.17
CA ALA A 320 -17.34 -7.72 8.46
C ALA A 320 -17.85 -9.10 8.91
N VAL A 321 -18.86 -9.14 9.79
CA VAL A 321 -19.50 -10.40 10.21
C VAL A 321 -20.15 -11.10 9.03
N GLN A 322 -20.82 -10.37 8.13
CA GLN A 322 -21.49 -10.96 6.97
C GLN A 322 -20.52 -11.47 5.90
N ASP A 323 -19.40 -10.78 5.70
CA ASP A 323 -18.34 -11.19 4.79
C ASP A 323 -17.65 -12.45 5.31
N GLU A 324 -17.28 -12.45 6.59
CA GLU A 324 -16.63 -13.58 7.22
C GLU A 324 -17.56 -14.78 7.39
N ALA A 325 -18.86 -14.56 7.61
CA ALA A 325 -19.86 -15.64 7.64
C ALA A 325 -19.94 -16.42 6.32
N ARG A 326 -19.56 -15.78 5.22
CA ARG A 326 -19.54 -16.33 3.84
C ARG A 326 -18.13 -16.72 3.39
N THR A 327 -17.15 -16.64 4.28
CA THR A 327 -15.77 -17.11 4.05
C THR A 327 -15.63 -18.48 4.71
N PRO A 328 -15.23 -19.54 3.98
CA PRO A 328 -15.01 -20.84 4.60
C PRO A 328 -13.91 -20.74 5.68
N ALA A 329 -14.20 -21.20 6.91
CA ALA A 329 -13.32 -21.04 8.07
C ALA A 329 -11.92 -21.65 7.87
N ALA A 330 -11.85 -22.79 7.15
CA ALA A 330 -10.60 -23.39 6.71
C ALA A 330 -9.84 -22.46 5.76
N VAL A 331 -10.50 -21.85 4.79
CA VAL A 331 -9.88 -21.00 3.75
C VAL A 331 -9.39 -19.65 4.31
N ALA A 332 -10.05 -19.04 5.29
CA ALA A 332 -9.59 -17.76 5.86
C ALA A 332 -8.33 -17.92 6.74
N GLN A 333 -8.34 -18.91 7.64
CA GLN A 333 -7.19 -19.23 8.49
C GLN A 333 -6.06 -19.88 7.70
N GLN A 334 -6.39 -20.71 6.71
CA GLN A 334 -5.40 -21.20 5.75
C GLN A 334 -4.87 -20.05 4.91
N ARG A 335 -5.64 -19.11 4.35
CA ARG A 335 -5.11 -18.08 3.44
C ARG A 335 -4.06 -17.17 4.09
N ASP A 336 -4.30 -16.64 5.29
CA ASP A 336 -3.31 -15.79 5.96
C ASP A 336 -2.06 -16.56 6.43
N ALA A 337 -2.26 -17.79 6.94
CA ALA A 337 -1.15 -18.65 7.35
C ALA A 337 -0.41 -19.27 6.16
N HIS A 338 -1.12 -19.59 5.08
CA HIS A 338 -0.62 -20.16 3.82
C HIS A 338 0.13 -19.11 3.05
N ASP A 339 -0.37 -17.87 2.91
CA ASP A 339 0.34 -16.82 2.19
C ASP A 339 1.68 -16.47 2.89
N TYR A 340 1.69 -16.44 4.23
CA TYR A 340 2.92 -16.18 5.00
C TYR A 340 3.84 -17.42 5.11
N ALA A 341 3.29 -18.63 5.24
CA ALA A 341 4.07 -19.88 5.20
C ALA A 341 4.61 -20.18 3.79
N GLN A 342 3.88 -19.82 2.74
CA GLN A 342 4.31 -19.90 1.36
C GLN A 342 5.42 -18.88 1.10
N LEU A 343 5.32 -17.66 1.64
CA LEU A 343 6.43 -16.71 1.63
C LEU A 343 7.66 -17.27 2.35
N ALA A 344 7.50 -17.85 3.54
CA ALA A 344 8.57 -18.50 4.27
C ALA A 344 9.19 -19.66 3.47
N ALA A 345 8.38 -20.50 2.85
CA ALA A 345 8.83 -21.59 2.00
C ALA A 345 9.57 -21.08 0.75
N THR A 346 9.09 -20.00 0.12
CA THR A 346 9.73 -19.39 -1.05
C THR A 346 11.09 -18.78 -0.67
N VAL A 347 11.18 -18.17 0.51
CA VAL A 347 12.44 -17.63 1.03
C VAL A 347 13.39 -18.75 1.45
N ALA A 348 12.90 -19.82 2.09
CA ALA A 348 13.71 -21.00 2.41
C ALA A 348 14.28 -21.61 1.13
N ASP A 349 13.44 -21.86 0.12
CA ASP A 349 13.86 -22.36 -1.19
C ASP A 349 14.91 -21.45 -1.87
N LEU A 350 14.76 -20.12 -1.77
CA LEU A 350 15.77 -19.18 -2.28
C LEU A 350 17.12 -19.34 -1.56
N LEU A 351 17.10 -19.52 -0.25
CA LEU A 351 18.32 -19.69 0.55
C LEU A 351 18.96 -21.07 0.29
N ASP A 352 18.15 -22.12 0.18
CA ASP A 352 18.61 -23.47 -0.16
C ASP A 352 19.24 -23.49 -1.56
N ARG A 353 18.63 -22.82 -2.55
CA ARG A 353 19.23 -22.62 -3.88
C ARG A 353 20.55 -21.86 -3.79
N ALA A 354 20.62 -20.82 -2.96
CA ALA A 354 21.86 -20.06 -2.77
C ALA A 354 22.96 -20.91 -2.10
N GLU A 355 22.61 -21.81 -1.19
CA GLU A 355 23.56 -22.72 -0.55
C GLU A 355 24.01 -23.85 -1.50
N ALA A 356 23.10 -24.38 -2.30
CA ALA A 356 23.36 -25.45 -3.27
C ALA A 356 24.11 -24.97 -4.53
N ALA A 357 24.07 -23.67 -4.83
CA ALA A 357 24.84 -23.09 -5.94
C ALA A 357 26.33 -23.41 -5.77
N GLU A 358 26.98 -23.77 -6.88
CA GLU A 358 28.42 -24.07 -6.88
C GLU A 358 29.21 -23.02 -6.10
N ALA A 359 30.14 -23.48 -5.28
CA ALA A 359 31.04 -22.63 -4.50
C ALA A 359 31.65 -21.47 -5.32
N ALA A 360 31.94 -21.71 -6.60
CA ALA A 360 32.42 -20.74 -7.57
C ALA A 360 31.55 -19.47 -7.67
N HIS A 361 30.23 -19.60 -7.52
CA HIS A 361 29.27 -18.48 -7.58
C HIS A 361 29.54 -17.43 -6.50
N TRP A 362 29.97 -17.88 -5.33
CA TRP A 362 30.15 -17.02 -4.17
C TRP A 362 31.60 -16.71 -3.84
N THR A 363 32.55 -17.42 -4.44
CA THR A 363 33.99 -17.19 -4.26
C THR A 363 34.55 -16.14 -5.19
N ARG A 364 33.83 -15.77 -6.27
CA ARG A 364 34.19 -14.63 -7.13
C ARG A 364 34.32 -13.35 -6.32
N GLN A 365 35.05 -12.37 -6.85
CA GLN A 365 35.34 -11.10 -6.17
C GLN A 365 34.07 -10.36 -5.68
N SER A 366 32.96 -10.46 -6.41
CA SER A 366 31.67 -9.85 -6.00
C SER A 366 30.77 -10.77 -5.15
N GLY A 367 31.11 -12.06 -5.04
CA GLY A 367 30.25 -13.10 -4.49
C GLY A 367 29.77 -12.84 -3.06
N PRO A 368 30.63 -12.40 -2.10
CA PRO A 368 30.18 -12.06 -0.75
C PRO A 368 29.16 -10.91 -0.72
N ALA A 369 29.34 -9.90 -1.58
CA ALA A 369 28.40 -8.78 -1.67
C ALA A 369 27.07 -9.22 -2.27
N ASP A 370 27.12 -10.06 -3.31
CA ASP A 370 25.94 -10.59 -3.99
C ASP A 370 25.11 -11.48 -3.03
N LEU A 371 25.73 -12.43 -2.33
CA LEU A 371 25.00 -13.28 -1.38
C LEU A 371 24.36 -12.47 -0.25
N THR A 372 25.10 -11.51 0.32
CA THR A 372 24.59 -10.69 1.42
C THR A 372 23.45 -9.78 0.94
N CYS A 373 23.52 -9.29 -0.31
CA CYS A 373 22.43 -8.54 -0.95
C CYS A 373 21.18 -9.41 -1.12
N LEU A 374 21.34 -10.66 -1.57
CA LEU A 374 20.23 -11.61 -1.69
C LEU A 374 19.56 -11.87 -0.33
N ARG A 375 20.37 -12.10 0.71
CA ARG A 375 19.92 -12.27 2.10
C ARG A 375 19.20 -11.02 2.63
N ALA A 376 19.68 -9.82 2.31
CA ALA A 376 19.03 -8.57 2.70
C ALA A 376 17.66 -8.41 2.05
N VAL A 377 17.51 -8.77 0.78
CA VAL A 377 16.22 -8.76 0.08
C VAL A 377 15.25 -9.79 0.67
N ALA A 378 15.71 -11.02 0.93
CA ALA A 378 14.92 -12.05 1.61
C ALA A 378 14.45 -11.60 3.00
N TRP A 379 15.33 -10.96 3.77
CA TRP A 379 14.98 -10.40 5.08
C TRP A 379 13.91 -9.30 4.96
N LEU A 380 14.01 -8.42 3.97
CA LEU A 380 13.00 -7.38 3.71
C LEU A 380 11.64 -7.98 3.35
N MET A 381 11.61 -9.09 2.60
CA MET A 381 10.37 -9.80 2.26
C MET A 381 9.68 -10.34 3.51
N LEU A 382 10.43 -11.06 4.37
CA LEU A 382 9.91 -11.57 5.65
C LEU A 382 9.49 -10.43 6.60
N GLN A 383 10.25 -9.33 6.64
CA GLN A 383 9.94 -8.17 7.48
C GLN A 383 8.65 -7.45 7.03
N SER A 384 8.36 -7.44 5.74
CA SER A 384 7.18 -6.78 5.18
C SER A 384 5.97 -7.71 5.01
N GLY A 385 6.17 -9.03 5.06
CA GLY A 385 5.16 -10.03 4.73
C GLY A 385 4.76 -10.01 3.25
N SER A 386 5.66 -9.58 2.36
CA SER A 386 5.40 -9.42 0.93
C SER A 386 6.50 -10.09 0.11
N ALA A 387 6.09 -10.86 -0.91
CA ALA A 387 6.99 -11.47 -1.88
C ALA A 387 7.69 -10.46 -2.82
N ALA A 388 7.27 -9.19 -2.77
CA ALA A 388 7.93 -8.10 -3.50
C ALA A 388 8.12 -6.85 -2.63
N VAL A 389 9.34 -6.31 -2.65
CA VAL A 389 9.79 -5.26 -1.72
C VAL A 389 10.51 -4.12 -2.41
N SER A 390 10.39 -2.91 -1.87
CA SER A 390 11.17 -1.76 -2.33
C SER A 390 12.65 -1.93 -1.98
N ALA A 391 13.53 -1.71 -2.95
CA ALA A 391 14.96 -1.96 -2.83
C ALA A 391 15.81 -0.68 -2.96
N PRO A 392 15.74 0.28 -2.01
CA PRO A 392 16.58 1.46 -2.07
C PRO A 392 18.05 1.11 -1.79
N TYR A 393 18.93 1.39 -2.76
CA TYR A 393 20.35 0.99 -2.73
C TYR A 393 21.10 1.44 -1.49
N ARG A 394 20.78 2.61 -0.93
CA ARG A 394 21.41 3.12 0.29
C ARG A 394 21.04 2.32 1.54
N ARG A 395 19.78 1.88 1.64
CA ARG A 395 19.32 1.03 2.74
C ARG A 395 19.95 -0.35 2.61
N ILE A 396 19.92 -0.93 1.42
CA ILE A 396 20.55 -2.24 1.15
C ILE A 396 22.04 -2.16 1.47
N GLY A 397 22.76 -1.13 1.00
CA GLY A 397 24.17 -0.90 1.31
C GLY A 397 24.46 -0.99 2.80
N VAL A 398 23.70 -0.27 3.63
CA VAL A 398 23.86 -0.34 5.09
C VAL A 398 23.55 -1.74 5.63
N LEU A 399 22.48 -2.40 5.17
CA LEU A 399 22.14 -3.77 5.59
C LEU A 399 23.24 -4.78 5.27
N ILE A 400 23.90 -4.64 4.13
CA ILE A 400 24.95 -5.57 3.68
C ILE A 400 26.36 -5.20 4.13
N GLY A 401 26.55 -4.07 4.84
CA GLY A 401 27.87 -3.59 5.26
C GLY A 401 28.70 -2.93 4.14
N TYR A 402 28.08 -2.54 3.03
CA TYR A 402 28.76 -1.92 1.88
C TYR A 402 28.25 -0.51 1.53
N HIS A 403 28.95 0.15 0.62
CA HIS A 403 28.45 1.37 0.02
C HIS A 403 27.25 1.11 -0.93
N ALA A 404 26.40 2.13 -1.11
CA ALA A 404 25.20 2.04 -1.95
C ALA A 404 25.49 1.67 -3.42
N SER A 405 26.65 2.06 -3.95
CA SER A 405 27.07 1.70 -5.32
C SER A 405 27.31 0.20 -5.45
N THR A 406 27.95 -0.43 -4.47
CA THR A 406 28.18 -1.88 -4.43
C THR A 406 26.85 -2.62 -4.30
N ALA A 407 25.93 -2.11 -3.47
CA ALA A 407 24.58 -2.67 -3.35
C ALA A 407 23.80 -2.58 -4.68
N GLY A 408 23.89 -1.47 -5.39
CA GLY A 408 23.26 -1.31 -6.71
C GLY A 408 23.82 -2.31 -7.73
N GLN A 409 25.15 -2.43 -7.82
CA GLN A 409 25.80 -3.40 -8.71
C GLN A 409 25.48 -4.85 -8.34
N ALA A 410 25.43 -5.17 -7.05
CA ALA A 410 25.06 -6.50 -6.57
C ALA A 410 23.62 -6.84 -6.93
N LEU A 411 22.69 -5.89 -6.76
CA LEU A 411 21.30 -6.09 -7.14
C LEU A 411 21.13 -6.26 -8.65
N ASP A 412 21.83 -5.45 -9.45
CA ASP A 412 21.83 -5.59 -10.91
C ASP A 412 22.38 -6.95 -11.35
N ARG A 413 23.49 -7.42 -10.74
CA ARG A 413 24.02 -8.77 -10.99
C ARG A 413 23.03 -9.85 -10.60
N LEU A 414 22.47 -9.82 -9.38
CA LEU A 414 21.48 -10.81 -8.93
C LEU A 414 20.25 -10.86 -9.84
N ILE A 415 19.86 -9.73 -10.44
CA ILE A 415 18.75 -9.67 -11.39
C ILE A 415 19.15 -10.28 -12.73
N ARG A 416 20.35 -9.96 -13.24
CA ARG A 416 20.89 -10.57 -14.48
C ARG A 416 21.20 -12.05 -14.33
N ASP A 417 21.60 -12.48 -13.15
CA ASP A 417 21.94 -13.86 -12.83
C ASP A 417 20.66 -14.69 -12.60
N GLY A 418 19.49 -14.06 -12.47
CA GLY A 418 18.20 -14.74 -12.37
C GLY A 418 17.79 -15.12 -10.95
N TRP A 419 18.41 -14.53 -9.92
CA TRP A 419 18.01 -14.70 -8.53
C TRP A 419 16.80 -13.83 -8.18
N LEU A 420 16.75 -12.62 -8.74
CA LEU A 420 15.75 -11.60 -8.48
C LEU A 420 15.21 -11.05 -9.80
N ARG A 421 14.05 -10.38 -9.75
CA ARG A 421 13.50 -9.64 -10.90
C ARG A 421 12.93 -8.30 -10.48
N TRP A 422 12.95 -7.33 -11.38
CA TRP A 422 12.21 -6.09 -11.21
C TRP A 422 10.71 -6.36 -11.37
N GLU A 423 9.92 -6.08 -10.34
CA GLU A 423 8.46 -5.92 -10.46
C GLU A 423 8.14 -4.50 -10.95
N THR A 424 8.90 -3.52 -10.47
CA THR A 424 8.89 -2.16 -10.98
C THR A 424 10.33 -1.70 -11.03
N ALA A 425 10.84 -1.46 -12.24
CA ALA A 425 12.20 -0.99 -12.42
C ALA A 425 12.40 0.36 -11.70
N PRO A 426 13.61 0.63 -11.19
CA PRO A 426 13.93 1.97 -10.71
C PRO A 426 13.78 2.95 -11.87
N LEU A 427 13.18 4.11 -11.61
CA LEU A 427 13.11 5.20 -12.58
C LEU A 427 14.15 6.25 -12.17
N PRO A 428 15.34 6.29 -12.79
CA PRO A 428 16.39 7.24 -12.39
C PRO A 428 15.93 8.70 -12.48
N GLU A 429 15.08 9.01 -13.46
CA GLU A 429 14.52 10.34 -13.69
C GLU A 429 13.50 10.77 -12.63
N ALA A 430 12.73 9.81 -12.10
CA ALA A 430 11.79 10.01 -11.01
C ALA A 430 12.41 9.72 -9.63
N ARG A 431 13.64 9.21 -9.58
CA ARG A 431 14.40 8.84 -8.38
C ARG A 431 13.64 7.91 -7.41
N THR A 432 12.67 7.16 -7.93
CA THR A 432 11.91 6.18 -7.17
C THR A 432 12.70 4.88 -7.03
N ALA A 433 12.75 4.33 -5.82
CA ALA A 433 13.33 3.00 -5.61
C ALA A 433 12.51 1.97 -6.39
N GLY A 434 13.20 1.07 -7.11
CA GLY A 434 12.54 -0.05 -7.75
C GLY A 434 11.98 -1.05 -6.74
N ARG A 435 11.01 -1.85 -7.16
CA ARG A 435 10.48 -3.00 -6.40
C ARG A 435 11.01 -4.29 -7.01
N VAL A 436 11.54 -5.15 -6.15
CA VAL A 436 12.12 -6.45 -6.54
C VAL A 436 11.31 -7.60 -5.97
N ALA A 437 11.25 -8.69 -6.73
CA ALA A 437 10.64 -9.96 -6.34
C ALA A 437 11.62 -11.10 -6.61
N ILE A 438 11.37 -12.28 -6.03
CA ILE A 438 12.12 -13.50 -6.35
C ILE A 438 11.82 -13.87 -7.81
N ALA A 439 12.87 -14.19 -8.57
CA ALA A 439 12.70 -14.64 -9.93
C ALA A 439 12.19 -16.09 -9.96
N THR A 440 11.21 -16.35 -10.82
CA THR A 440 10.64 -17.68 -11.06
C THR A 440 11.10 -18.29 -12.38
N GLN A 441 11.75 -17.48 -13.23
CA GLN A 441 12.29 -17.84 -14.54
C GLN A 441 13.52 -16.96 -14.79
N HIS A 442 14.51 -17.49 -15.51
CA HIS A 442 15.72 -16.80 -15.91
C HIS A 442 16.03 -17.11 -17.38
N GLU A 443 16.59 -16.13 -18.09
CA GLU A 443 17.03 -16.27 -19.48
C GLU A 443 18.54 -16.08 -19.53
N CYS A 444 19.28 -17.15 -19.83
CA CYS A 444 20.73 -17.10 -19.92
C CYS A 444 21.17 -16.12 -21.03
N THR A 445 22.10 -15.24 -20.69
CA THR A 445 22.70 -14.28 -21.63
C THR A 445 24.06 -14.76 -22.09
N ASP A 446 24.49 -14.38 -23.30
CA ASP A 446 25.85 -14.63 -23.83
C ASP A 446 26.97 -13.82 -23.13
N ASP A 447 26.70 -13.25 -21.95
CA ASP A 447 27.69 -12.50 -21.16
C ASP A 447 28.64 -13.49 -20.44
N GLU A 448 29.95 -13.36 -20.65
CA GLU A 448 30.98 -14.22 -20.05
C GLU A 448 31.02 -14.15 -18.50
N HIS A 449 30.43 -13.12 -17.90
CA HIS A 449 30.35 -12.93 -16.45
C HIS A 449 29.02 -13.42 -15.84
N HIS A 450 28.10 -13.92 -16.67
CA HIS A 450 26.81 -14.42 -16.23
C HIS A 450 26.96 -15.74 -15.46
N MET A 451 26.34 -15.82 -14.28
CA MET A 451 26.25 -17.08 -13.53
C MET A 451 24.79 -17.41 -13.26
N CYS A 452 24.28 -18.43 -13.96
CA CYS A 452 22.87 -18.78 -13.92
C CYS A 452 22.41 -19.24 -12.53
N ALA A 453 21.38 -18.59 -11.99
CA ALA A 453 20.72 -18.95 -10.74
C ALA A 453 19.79 -20.18 -10.87
N LEU A 454 19.34 -20.50 -12.08
CA LEU A 454 18.58 -21.72 -12.35
C LEU A 454 19.56 -22.86 -12.60
N TYR A 455 19.93 -23.57 -11.53
CA TYR A 455 20.54 -24.88 -11.67
C TYR A 455 19.48 -25.88 -12.12
N THR A 456 19.68 -26.43 -13.31
CA THR A 456 19.12 -27.71 -13.70
C THR A 456 19.87 -28.79 -12.94
N LEU A 457 19.25 -29.43 -11.95
CA LEU A 457 19.76 -30.72 -11.47
C LEU A 457 19.38 -31.74 -12.54
N ALA A 458 20.33 -32.12 -13.38
CA ALA A 458 20.19 -33.35 -14.16
C ALA A 458 20.36 -34.51 -13.18
N ASP A 459 19.35 -35.36 -13.05
CA ASP A 459 19.51 -36.64 -12.36
C ASP A 459 20.57 -37.47 -13.12
N THR A 460 21.68 -37.78 -12.45
CA THR A 460 22.82 -38.49 -13.05
C THR A 460 22.47 -39.91 -13.49
N ASP A 461 21.36 -40.47 -13.02
CA ASP A 461 20.91 -41.83 -13.37
C ASP A 461 19.87 -41.85 -14.51
N THR A 462 19.15 -40.75 -14.75
CA THR A 462 18.01 -40.71 -15.70
C THR A 462 18.12 -39.65 -16.80
N GLY A 463 18.97 -38.64 -16.66
CA GLY A 463 19.13 -37.57 -17.65
C GLY A 463 17.95 -36.59 -17.73
N GLU A 464 16.98 -36.66 -16.81
CA GLU A 464 15.85 -35.73 -16.76
C GLU A 464 16.24 -34.37 -16.15
N ILE A 465 15.74 -33.30 -16.76
CA ILE A 465 15.89 -31.90 -16.35
C ILE A 465 14.94 -31.63 -15.18
N ILE A 466 15.44 -31.55 -13.94
CA ILE A 466 14.64 -31.12 -12.80
C ILE A 466 14.58 -29.58 -12.82
N THR A 467 13.37 -29.04 -13.06
CA THR A 467 13.10 -27.59 -12.99
C THR A 467 12.68 -27.21 -11.57
N PRO A 468 13.22 -26.15 -10.95
CA PRO A 468 12.75 -25.68 -9.65
C PRO A 468 11.28 -25.22 -9.73
N GLY A 469 10.39 -25.97 -9.08
CA GLY A 469 8.93 -25.76 -9.14
C GLY A 469 8.08 -27.01 -8.92
N GLN A 470 8.66 -28.22 -8.86
CA GLN A 470 7.94 -29.41 -8.40
C GLN A 470 8.17 -29.67 -6.91
N PRO A 471 7.12 -29.85 -6.10
CA PRO A 471 7.25 -30.45 -4.78
C PRO A 471 7.55 -31.93 -4.96
N GLY A 472 8.83 -32.30 -4.99
CA GLY A 472 9.22 -33.71 -5.05
C GLY A 472 10.61 -33.98 -5.59
N SER A 473 11.65 -33.68 -4.79
CA SER A 473 12.94 -34.34 -4.94
C SER A 473 13.50 -34.77 -3.58
N ASP A 474 12.70 -35.50 -2.81
CA ASP A 474 13.22 -36.52 -1.87
C ASP A 474 12.20 -37.66 -1.77
N ARG A 475 12.45 -38.74 -2.51
CA ARG A 475 11.78 -40.02 -2.34
C ARG A 475 12.61 -40.86 -1.36
N ARG A 476 12.52 -40.59 -0.05
CA ARG A 476 12.49 -41.60 1.05
C ARG A 476 12.66 -41.07 2.48
N ARG A 477 12.75 -39.76 2.74
CA ARG A 477 12.57 -39.21 4.10
C ARG A 477 11.71 -37.98 4.02
N THR A 478 10.65 -37.90 4.82
CA THR A 478 9.87 -36.67 4.95
C THR A 478 10.83 -35.55 5.38
N PRO A 479 11.14 -34.56 4.51
CA PRO A 479 11.97 -33.45 4.92
C PRO A 479 11.28 -32.74 6.08
N PRO A 480 12.01 -32.22 7.08
CA PRO A 480 11.41 -31.31 8.03
C PRO A 480 10.69 -30.20 7.25
N GLY A 481 9.48 -29.82 7.68
CA GLY A 481 8.76 -28.72 7.03
C GLY A 481 9.62 -27.45 6.98
N PRO A 482 9.38 -26.55 6.01
CA PRO A 482 10.19 -25.35 5.85
C PRO A 482 10.25 -24.58 7.18
N PRO A 483 11.42 -24.05 7.55
CA PRO A 483 11.57 -23.30 8.80
C PRO A 483 10.57 -22.15 8.85
N SER A 484 10.10 -21.84 10.06
CA SER A 484 9.14 -20.74 10.23
C SER A 484 9.74 -19.42 9.74
N ALA A 485 8.89 -18.51 9.25
CA ALA A 485 9.30 -17.17 8.83
C ALA A 485 10.09 -16.43 9.94
N ASP A 486 9.72 -16.62 11.21
CA ASP A 486 10.41 -16.00 12.35
C ASP A 486 11.81 -16.59 12.56
N THR A 487 11.96 -17.91 12.37
CA THR A 487 13.27 -18.60 12.39
C THR A 487 14.17 -18.07 11.28
N LEU A 488 13.66 -18.01 10.04
CA LEU A 488 14.39 -17.49 8.88
C LEU A 488 14.78 -16.02 9.08
N ARG A 489 13.85 -15.18 9.55
CA ARG A 489 14.12 -13.76 9.82
C ARG A 489 15.16 -13.58 10.92
N SER A 490 15.14 -14.42 11.95
CA SER A 490 16.14 -14.36 13.04
C SER A 490 17.52 -14.76 12.54
N HIS A 491 17.61 -15.83 11.74
CA HIS A 491 18.84 -16.27 11.10
C HIS A 491 19.42 -15.20 10.16
N LEU A 492 18.59 -14.64 9.27
CA LEU A 492 19.01 -13.56 8.37
C LEU A 492 19.40 -12.29 9.12
N THR A 493 18.69 -11.94 10.20
CA THR A 493 19.09 -10.82 11.08
C THR A 493 20.50 -11.03 11.61
N HIS A 494 20.82 -12.23 12.12
CA HIS A 494 22.16 -12.55 12.61
C HIS A 494 23.23 -12.42 11.51
N GLN A 495 22.96 -12.95 10.31
CA GLN A 495 23.88 -12.87 9.18
C GLN A 495 24.11 -11.43 8.70
N LEU A 496 23.06 -10.60 8.65
CA LEU A 496 23.17 -9.20 8.27
C LEU A 496 23.90 -8.38 9.34
N THR A 497 23.60 -8.59 10.63
CA THR A 497 24.35 -7.99 11.73
C THR A 497 25.82 -8.34 11.67
N HIS A 498 26.14 -9.59 11.35
CA HIS A 498 27.52 -10.02 11.15
C HIS A 498 28.18 -9.29 9.98
N ALA A 499 27.53 -9.23 8.81
CA ALA A 499 28.03 -8.52 7.64
C ALA A 499 28.24 -7.01 7.87
N GLN A 500 27.49 -6.41 8.79
CA GLN A 500 27.65 -5.01 9.21
C GLN A 500 28.90 -4.74 10.06
N GLY A 501 29.63 -5.77 10.48
CA GLY A 501 30.81 -5.65 11.31
C GLY A 501 31.90 -4.78 10.67
N GLY A 502 32.32 -3.72 11.38
CA GLY A 502 33.31 -2.77 10.86
C GLY A 502 34.65 -3.40 10.45
N VAL A 503 35.01 -4.53 11.08
CA VAL A 503 36.24 -5.29 10.81
C VAL A 503 36.34 -5.79 9.36
N TRP A 504 35.19 -6.02 8.70
CA TRP A 504 35.16 -6.49 7.30
C TRP A 504 35.53 -5.42 6.28
N HIS A 505 35.64 -4.16 6.71
CA HIS A 505 36.21 -3.11 5.89
C HIS A 505 37.74 -3.14 5.85
N THR A 506 38.38 -3.73 6.86
CA THR A 506 39.84 -3.88 6.93
C THR A 506 40.26 -5.25 6.42
N LEU A 507 39.61 -6.32 6.86
CA LEU A 507 39.93 -7.68 6.43
C LEU A 507 39.28 -8.06 5.09
N GLY A 508 38.06 -7.57 4.83
CA GLY A 508 37.25 -7.96 3.68
C GLY A 508 36.12 -8.92 4.05
N HIS A 509 35.09 -8.99 3.19
CA HIS A 509 33.91 -9.84 3.42
C HIS A 509 34.14 -11.31 3.03
N HIS A 510 35.26 -11.63 2.38
CA HIS A 510 35.68 -13.03 2.20
C HIS A 510 36.08 -13.67 3.55
N HIS A 511 36.75 -12.90 4.43
CA HIS A 511 36.98 -13.30 5.82
C HIS A 511 35.68 -13.39 6.61
N ALA A 512 34.70 -12.51 6.33
CA ALA A 512 33.38 -12.58 6.97
C ALA A 512 32.71 -13.94 6.70
N ARG A 513 32.69 -14.41 5.43
CA ARG A 513 32.19 -15.76 5.10
C ARG A 513 32.92 -16.87 5.83
N THR A 514 34.26 -16.79 5.90
CA THR A 514 35.06 -17.79 6.62
C THR A 514 34.71 -17.79 8.11
N HIS A 515 34.53 -16.62 8.71
CA HIS A 515 34.10 -16.51 10.10
C HIS A 515 32.68 -17.05 10.32
N THR A 516 31.74 -16.79 9.41
CA THR A 516 30.40 -17.37 9.46
C THR A 516 30.45 -18.89 9.43
N ALA A 517 31.27 -19.49 8.55
CA ALA A 517 31.46 -20.94 8.50
C ALA A 517 32.04 -21.51 9.82
N ILE A 518 32.94 -20.80 10.48
CA ILE A 518 33.43 -21.17 11.83
C ILE A 518 32.30 -21.12 12.86
N GLN A 519 31.45 -20.08 12.83
CA GLN A 519 30.30 -19.94 13.73
C GLN A 519 29.22 -21.01 13.49
N GLU A 520 29.09 -21.48 12.24
CA GLU A 520 28.18 -22.55 11.83
C GLU A 520 28.76 -23.95 12.08
N GLY A 521 29.98 -24.06 12.62
CA GLY A 521 30.54 -25.30 13.17
C GLY A 521 31.63 -25.97 12.33
N ALA A 522 32.11 -25.34 11.25
CA ALA A 522 33.29 -25.83 10.54
C ALA A 522 34.56 -25.62 11.38
N GLN A 523 35.22 -26.71 11.75
CA GLN A 523 36.33 -26.70 12.73
C GLN A 523 37.69 -26.99 12.11
N THR A 524 37.74 -27.52 10.90
CA THR A 524 39.00 -27.90 10.22
C THR A 524 39.21 -27.09 8.96
N LEU A 525 40.47 -26.98 8.51
CA LEU A 525 40.81 -26.26 7.29
C LEU A 525 40.05 -26.82 6.06
N HIS A 526 39.91 -28.14 6.00
CA HIS A 526 39.18 -28.81 4.93
C HIS A 526 37.68 -28.52 4.97
N GLN A 527 37.05 -28.60 6.15
CA GLN A 527 35.63 -28.25 6.30
C GLN A 527 35.36 -26.80 5.94
N LEU A 528 36.24 -25.89 6.33
CA LEU A 528 36.12 -24.46 6.01
C LEU A 528 36.29 -24.20 4.51
N SER A 529 37.28 -24.85 3.88
CA SER A 529 37.48 -24.78 2.43
C SER A 529 36.27 -25.32 1.66
N GLN A 530 35.69 -26.45 2.11
CA GLN A 530 34.46 -27.00 1.52
C GLN A 530 33.24 -26.08 1.70
N ALA A 531 33.03 -25.55 2.92
CA ALA A 531 31.88 -24.69 3.21
C ALA A 531 31.94 -23.33 2.51
N THR A 532 33.14 -22.80 2.31
CA THR A 532 33.33 -21.46 1.72
C THR A 532 33.64 -21.48 0.23
N GLY A 533 34.19 -22.58 -0.28
CA GLY A 533 34.71 -22.69 -1.64
C GLY A 533 36.13 -22.16 -1.85
N TYR A 534 36.77 -21.62 -0.82
CA TYR A 534 38.13 -21.08 -0.94
C TYR A 534 39.17 -22.19 -0.95
N THR A 535 40.33 -21.93 -1.55
CA THR A 535 41.47 -22.84 -1.47
C THR A 535 41.94 -23.02 -0.02
N LEU A 536 42.62 -24.14 0.27
CA LEU A 536 43.19 -24.37 1.60
C LEU A 536 44.18 -23.26 2.01
N GLY A 537 44.96 -22.72 1.08
CA GLY A 537 45.90 -21.62 1.33
C GLY A 537 45.18 -20.33 1.74
N THR A 538 44.20 -19.90 0.93
CA THR A 538 43.39 -18.71 1.23
C THR A 538 42.61 -18.88 2.55
N THR A 539 42.09 -20.07 2.82
CA THR A 539 41.38 -20.37 4.07
C THR A 539 42.32 -20.25 5.28
N ALA A 540 43.57 -20.71 5.16
CA ALA A 540 44.57 -20.60 6.22
C ALA A 540 44.96 -19.14 6.49
N GLU A 541 45.12 -18.34 5.44
CA GLU A 541 45.34 -16.88 5.54
C GLU A 541 44.18 -16.19 6.26
N HIS A 542 42.93 -16.48 5.86
CA HIS A 542 41.75 -15.95 6.54
C HIS A 542 41.72 -16.30 8.03
N ILE A 543 42.05 -17.54 8.40
CA ILE A 543 42.09 -17.98 9.80
C ILE A 543 43.14 -17.18 10.58
N GLU A 544 44.33 -16.98 10.02
CA GLU A 544 45.40 -16.24 10.70
C GLU A 544 45.03 -14.76 10.92
N ASP A 545 44.41 -14.13 9.91
CA ASP A 545 43.89 -12.77 10.01
C ASP A 545 42.79 -12.65 11.08
N LEU A 546 41.85 -13.61 11.10
CA LEU A 546 40.79 -13.68 12.12
C LEU A 546 41.36 -13.90 13.53
N ARG A 547 42.44 -14.67 13.68
CA ARG A 547 43.14 -14.85 14.96
C ARG A 547 43.82 -13.58 15.44
N ARG A 548 44.45 -12.83 14.53
CA ARG A 548 45.13 -11.56 14.82
C ARG A 548 44.18 -10.51 15.40
N VAL A 549 42.93 -10.47 14.93
CA VAL A 549 41.89 -9.57 15.45
C VAL A 549 41.10 -10.18 16.63
N GLY A 550 41.35 -11.45 16.96
CA GLY A 550 40.73 -12.15 18.10
C GLY A 550 39.31 -12.63 17.85
N LEU A 551 38.93 -12.89 16.60
CA LEU A 551 37.65 -13.48 16.20
C LEU A 551 37.70 -15.01 16.07
N ALA A 552 38.89 -15.57 15.86
CA ALA A 552 39.11 -17.01 15.84
C ALA A 552 40.27 -17.40 16.77
N THR A 553 40.26 -18.64 17.23
CA THR A 553 41.39 -19.29 17.89
C THR A 553 41.62 -20.67 17.30
N SER A 554 42.80 -21.24 17.54
CA SER A 554 43.14 -22.57 17.06
C SER A 554 43.77 -23.41 18.15
N THR A 555 43.26 -24.62 18.33
CA THR A 555 43.78 -25.61 19.27
C THR A 555 44.46 -26.73 18.49
N ARG A 556 45.69 -27.07 18.87
CA ARG A 556 46.42 -28.22 18.32
C ARG A 556 46.12 -29.46 19.16
N SER A 557 45.77 -30.56 18.49
CA SER A 557 45.57 -31.87 19.10
C SER A 557 46.27 -32.95 18.28
N SER A 558 46.35 -34.18 18.80
CA SER A 558 46.84 -35.35 18.03
C SER A 558 46.00 -35.63 16.78
N ALA A 559 44.74 -35.18 16.73
CA ALA A 559 43.84 -35.28 15.59
C ALA A 559 43.94 -34.09 14.61
N GLY A 560 44.91 -33.18 14.81
CA GLY A 560 45.12 -31.99 13.97
C GLY A 560 44.75 -30.67 14.63
N THR A 561 44.86 -29.58 13.86
CA THR A 561 44.51 -28.22 14.27
C THR A 561 43.02 -27.99 14.08
N ARG A 562 42.32 -27.64 15.16
CA ARG A 562 40.90 -27.23 15.14
C ARG A 562 40.77 -25.74 15.37
N VAL A 563 39.89 -25.10 14.63
CA VAL A 563 39.59 -23.66 14.71
C VAL A 563 38.24 -23.47 15.40
N HIS A 564 38.14 -22.45 16.26
CA HIS A 564 36.93 -22.12 17.00
C HIS A 564 36.69 -20.62 16.95
N ALA A 565 35.43 -20.19 16.91
CA ALA A 565 35.07 -18.78 17.04
C ALA A 565 35.35 -18.31 18.47
N MET A 566 35.85 -17.09 18.60
CA MET A 566 36.03 -16.43 19.90
C MET A 566 34.83 -15.54 20.23
N GLY A 567 34.59 -15.29 21.52
CA GLY A 567 33.50 -14.44 22.00
C GLY A 567 33.74 -12.93 21.88
N ARG A 568 34.81 -12.48 21.20
CA ARG A 568 35.07 -11.04 21.02
C ARG A 568 34.03 -10.44 20.09
N SER A 569 33.53 -9.25 20.42
CA SER A 569 32.57 -8.57 19.56
C SER A 569 33.22 -8.12 18.24
N LEU A 570 32.43 -8.05 17.16
CA LEU A 570 32.89 -7.52 15.88
C LEU A 570 33.38 -6.06 15.99
N TRP A 571 32.80 -5.29 16.92
CA TRP A 571 33.25 -3.93 17.22
C TRP A 571 34.67 -3.91 17.78
N GLU A 572 34.95 -4.69 18.83
CA GLU A 572 36.28 -4.75 19.43
C GLU A 572 37.33 -5.32 18.46
N ALA A 573 36.93 -6.27 17.61
CA ALA A 573 37.80 -6.78 16.56
C ALA A 573 38.12 -5.71 15.50
N ALA A 574 37.14 -4.87 15.14
CA ALA A 574 37.34 -3.75 14.21
C ALA A 574 38.33 -2.73 14.79
N GLU A 575 38.11 -2.29 16.03
CA GLU A 575 38.99 -1.32 16.70
C GLU A 575 40.41 -1.85 16.90
N ARG A 576 40.57 -3.17 17.04
CA ARG A 576 41.89 -3.82 17.08
C ARG A 576 42.56 -3.92 15.70
N ALA A 577 41.78 -4.17 14.64
CA ALA A 577 42.29 -4.25 13.28
C ALA A 577 42.76 -2.88 12.79
N GLU A 578 41.93 -1.86 12.98
CA GLU A 578 42.19 -0.48 12.60
C GLU A 578 41.28 0.44 13.45
N PRO A 579 41.85 1.26 14.36
CA PRO A 579 41.08 2.14 15.23
C PRO A 579 40.13 3.05 14.46
N GLY A 580 38.89 3.16 14.93
CA GLY A 580 37.83 3.94 14.31
C GLY A 580 37.09 3.24 13.16
N THR A 581 37.38 1.99 12.81
CA THR A 581 36.62 1.27 11.78
C THR A 581 35.31 0.68 12.29
N GLY A 582 35.14 0.47 13.60
CA GLY A 582 33.92 -0.07 14.19
C GLY A 582 32.68 0.76 13.88
N GLY A 583 32.83 2.09 13.80
CA GLY A 583 31.73 3.03 13.51
C GLY A 583 31.42 3.25 12.02
N ARG A 584 32.06 2.54 11.08
CA ARG A 584 31.91 2.84 9.64
C ARG A 584 30.50 2.56 9.10
N THR A 585 29.88 1.45 9.47
CA THR A 585 28.48 1.15 9.11
C THR A 585 27.50 2.16 9.70
N ALA A 586 27.73 2.60 10.95
CA ALA A 586 26.95 3.66 11.59
C ALA A 586 27.02 4.99 10.83
N ARG A 587 28.22 5.39 10.37
CA ARG A 587 28.39 6.56 9.48
C ARG A 587 27.64 6.40 8.17
N HIS A 588 27.68 5.21 7.55
CA HIS A 588 26.92 4.93 6.33
C HIS A 588 25.41 5.03 6.57
N ALA A 589 24.92 4.57 7.72
CA ALA A 589 23.50 4.68 8.10
C ALA A 589 23.05 6.14 8.25
N ALA A 590 23.81 6.95 9.00
CA ALA A 590 23.53 8.38 9.16
C ALA A 590 23.61 9.11 7.80
N ALA A 591 24.64 8.83 6.99
CA ALA A 591 24.78 9.40 5.66
C ALA A 591 23.65 8.98 4.71
N ALA A 592 23.12 7.76 4.83
CA ALA A 592 21.97 7.29 4.04
C ALA A 592 20.70 8.09 4.37
N ILE A 593 20.45 8.37 5.66
CA ILE A 593 19.31 9.19 6.12
C ILE A 593 19.44 10.63 5.61
N VAL A 594 20.63 11.23 5.74
CA VAL A 594 20.92 12.57 5.20
C VAL A 594 20.71 12.60 3.68
N ALA A 595 21.22 11.60 2.97
CA ALA A 595 21.11 11.54 1.52
C ALA A 595 19.66 11.33 1.04
N ALA A 596 18.84 10.58 1.79
CA ALA A 596 17.40 10.48 1.53
C ALA A 596 16.73 11.85 1.70
N TYR A 597 16.99 12.54 2.82
CA TYR A 597 16.46 13.88 3.07
C TYR A 597 16.84 14.90 1.98
N VAL A 598 18.11 14.91 1.55
CA VAL A 598 18.59 15.80 0.48
C VAL A 598 17.95 15.46 -0.87
N ALA A 599 17.73 14.17 -1.14
CA ALA A 599 17.06 13.73 -2.36
C ALA A 599 15.62 14.23 -2.41
N ASP A 600 14.86 14.06 -1.32
CA ASP A 600 13.49 14.53 -1.20
C ASP A 600 13.40 16.06 -1.33
N TRP A 601 14.33 16.79 -0.70
CA TRP A 601 14.41 18.25 -0.81
C TRP A 601 14.72 18.71 -2.25
N TRP A 602 15.60 18.00 -2.96
CA TRP A 602 15.91 18.28 -4.35
C TRP A 602 14.74 17.95 -5.29
N GLU A 603 14.04 16.84 -5.07
CA GLU A 603 12.87 16.49 -5.87
C GLU A 603 11.76 17.54 -5.72
N ALA A 604 11.57 18.06 -4.51
CA ALA A 604 10.67 19.18 -4.26
C ALA A 604 11.11 20.45 -5.01
N GLU A 605 12.43 20.72 -5.09
CA GLU A 605 12.98 21.83 -5.87
C GLU A 605 12.75 21.64 -7.37
N VAL A 606 13.04 20.48 -7.94
CA VAL A 606 12.81 20.18 -9.35
C VAL A 606 11.33 20.32 -9.69
N SER A 607 10.47 19.76 -8.84
CA SER A 607 9.02 19.89 -8.95
C SER A 607 8.59 21.35 -8.94
N TRP A 608 9.13 22.15 -8.01
CA TRP A 608 8.89 23.59 -7.95
C TRP A 608 9.39 24.30 -9.21
N CYS A 609 10.59 23.99 -9.70
CA CYS A 609 11.16 24.59 -10.90
C CYS A 609 10.30 24.33 -12.14
N ARG A 610 9.71 23.15 -12.27
CA ARG A 610 8.79 22.77 -13.37
C ARG A 610 7.44 23.49 -13.33
N LEU A 611 7.05 24.09 -12.20
CA LEU A 611 5.77 24.81 -12.11
C LEU A 611 5.74 26.08 -12.99
N PRO A 612 4.60 26.38 -13.64
CA PRO A 612 4.38 27.65 -14.33
C PRO A 612 4.55 28.86 -13.40
N ARG A 613 4.99 30.01 -13.95
CA ARG A 613 5.18 31.26 -13.18
C ARG A 613 3.93 31.69 -12.42
N LYS A 614 2.73 31.49 -13.00
CA LYS A 614 1.44 31.81 -12.39
C LYS A 614 1.20 31.00 -11.10
N GLU A 615 1.53 29.71 -11.13
CA GLU A 615 1.41 28.84 -9.96
C GLU A 615 2.44 29.16 -8.88
N LYS A 616 3.68 29.49 -9.25
CA LYS A 616 4.71 29.93 -8.29
C LYS A 616 4.28 31.20 -7.55
N ARG A 617 3.70 32.18 -8.26
CA ARG A 617 3.17 33.41 -7.65
C ARG A 617 2.01 33.12 -6.69
N GLY A 618 1.09 32.21 -7.05
CA GLY A 618 -0.02 31.81 -6.19
C GLY A 618 0.39 31.05 -4.93
N ARG A 619 1.57 30.40 -4.93
CA ARG A 619 2.11 29.69 -3.76
C ARG A 619 2.99 30.55 -2.84
N GLY A 620 3.31 31.79 -3.24
CA GLY A 620 4.13 32.70 -2.45
C GLY A 620 5.64 32.37 -2.45
N ARG A 621 6.42 33.20 -1.74
CA ARG A 621 7.88 33.03 -1.61
C ARG A 621 8.17 31.85 -0.69
N ARG A 622 9.01 30.91 -1.16
CA ARG A 622 9.49 29.80 -0.32
C ARG A 622 10.43 30.32 0.77
N PRO A 623 10.37 29.76 1.99
CA PRO A 623 11.34 30.06 3.05
C PRO A 623 12.76 29.81 2.57
N GLU A 624 13.71 30.59 3.09
CA GLU A 624 15.10 30.46 2.67
C GLU A 624 15.72 29.14 3.11
N ALA A 625 16.74 28.70 2.39
CA ALA A 625 17.38 27.41 2.62
C ALA A 625 17.85 27.24 4.06
N GLY A 626 18.30 28.29 4.75
CA GLY A 626 18.77 28.26 6.14
C GLY A 626 17.71 28.59 7.20
N GLN A 627 16.51 29.00 6.79
CA GLN A 627 15.50 29.54 7.70
C GLN A 627 14.97 28.46 8.66
N GLN A 628 14.87 28.75 9.96
CA GLN A 628 14.17 27.86 10.88
C GLN A 628 12.66 27.95 10.62
N LEU A 629 11.99 26.79 10.60
CA LEU A 629 10.53 26.73 10.42
C LEU A 629 9.91 26.45 11.78
N ILE A 630 8.88 27.22 12.13
CA ILE A 630 8.01 26.92 13.25
C ILE A 630 7.25 25.61 12.91
N PRO A 631 6.94 24.71 13.87
CA PRO A 631 6.27 23.43 13.59
C PRO A 631 5.02 23.51 12.71
N VAL A 632 4.31 24.64 12.76
CA VAL A 632 3.10 24.94 11.94
C VAL A 632 3.42 25.16 10.44
N GLN A 633 4.66 25.50 10.09
CA GLN A 633 5.12 25.74 8.71
C GLN A 633 5.77 24.52 8.03
N ARG A 634 5.85 23.35 8.71
CA ARG A 634 6.16 22.08 8.02
C ARG A 634 4.96 21.74 7.14
N GLY A 635 5.08 22.00 5.84
CA GLY A 635 3.97 21.98 4.89
C GLY A 635 3.18 20.66 4.82
N ASP A 636 2.04 20.71 4.13
CA ASP A 636 0.97 19.69 4.04
C ASP A 636 1.36 18.31 3.49
N ARG A 637 2.65 18.02 3.26
CA ARG A 637 3.16 16.70 2.89
C ARG A 637 4.15 16.22 3.96
N PRO A 638 3.84 15.12 4.68
CA PRO A 638 4.78 14.49 5.58
C PRO A 638 6.09 14.17 4.82
N GLY A 639 7.22 14.67 5.31
CA GLY A 639 8.56 14.32 4.80
C GLY A 639 9.19 15.27 3.78
N VAL A 640 8.49 16.27 3.25
CA VAL A 640 9.08 17.18 2.23
C VAL A 640 9.48 18.53 2.83
N ASP A 641 10.74 18.94 2.71
CA ASP A 641 11.21 20.25 3.21
C ASP A 641 10.63 21.40 2.34
N PRO A 642 9.82 22.31 2.91
CA PRO A 642 9.18 23.38 2.13
C PRO A 642 10.13 24.53 1.77
N ARG A 643 11.33 24.59 2.37
CA ARG A 643 12.34 25.64 2.10
C ARG A 643 12.87 25.55 0.68
N ALA A 644 13.25 26.68 0.08
CA ALA A 644 13.96 26.71 -1.19
C ALA A 644 15.30 25.98 -1.09
N TYR A 645 15.69 25.25 -2.15
CA TYR A 645 17.00 24.62 -2.20
C TYR A 645 18.11 25.68 -2.24
N PRO A 646 19.23 25.51 -1.50
CA PRO A 646 20.29 26.50 -1.47
C PRO A 646 20.90 26.70 -2.86
N ARG A 647 21.30 27.95 -3.13
CA ARG A 647 21.87 28.37 -4.40
C ARG A 647 23.25 28.99 -4.18
N THR A 648 24.15 28.83 -5.14
CA THR A 648 25.44 29.51 -5.17
C THR A 648 25.25 30.99 -5.52
N ALA A 649 26.30 31.81 -5.38
CA ALA A 649 26.27 33.22 -5.80
C ALA A 649 25.91 33.39 -7.29
N ALA A 650 26.23 32.40 -8.13
CA ALA A 650 25.87 32.35 -9.55
C ALA A 650 24.44 31.83 -9.83
N GLY A 651 23.65 31.52 -8.79
CA GLY A 651 22.26 31.02 -8.92
C GLY A 651 22.12 29.52 -9.22
N ALA A 652 23.23 28.78 -9.32
CA ALA A 652 23.22 27.32 -9.49
C ALA A 652 22.82 26.60 -8.19
N ALA A 653 22.38 25.35 -8.26
CA ALA A 653 22.05 24.56 -7.07
C ALA A 653 23.30 24.24 -6.24
N ASP A 654 23.26 24.49 -4.92
CA ASP A 654 24.37 24.23 -4.01
C ASP A 654 24.13 22.95 -3.19
N HIS A 655 24.51 21.81 -3.76
CA HIS A 655 24.36 20.50 -3.11
C HIS A 655 25.21 20.36 -1.84
N ARG A 656 26.36 21.03 -1.75
CA ARG A 656 27.23 20.97 -0.57
C ARG A 656 26.55 21.67 0.61
N ARG A 657 26.02 22.88 0.38
CA ARG A 657 25.28 23.62 1.42
C ARG A 657 24.01 22.88 1.83
N ALA A 658 23.30 22.25 0.90
CA ALA A 658 22.12 21.45 1.20
C ALA A 658 22.45 20.28 2.15
N ARG A 659 23.56 19.58 1.91
CA ARG A 659 24.02 18.47 2.76
C ARG A 659 24.33 18.92 4.19
N ILE A 660 25.08 20.01 4.35
CA ILE A 660 25.41 20.58 5.68
C ILE A 660 24.13 20.92 6.46
N LEU A 661 23.15 21.53 5.78
CA LEU A 661 21.87 21.88 6.40
C LEU A 661 21.04 20.63 6.76
N ALA A 662 21.07 19.60 5.91
CA ALA A 662 20.39 18.34 6.15
C ALA A 662 21.00 17.56 7.33
N GLU A 663 22.32 17.53 7.46
CA GLU A 663 23.03 16.91 8.60
C GLU A 663 22.58 17.53 9.93
N ALA A 664 22.52 18.86 10.02
CA ALA A 664 22.04 19.55 11.21
C ALA A 664 20.56 19.25 11.50
N ARG A 665 19.71 19.18 10.47
CA ARG A 665 18.25 18.99 10.62
C ARG A 665 17.83 17.57 10.97
N THR A 666 18.54 16.59 10.41
CA THR A 666 18.30 15.18 10.69
C THR A 666 18.95 14.75 12.00
N GLN A 667 19.72 15.63 12.66
CA GLN A 667 20.53 15.29 13.83
C GLN A 667 21.47 14.12 13.53
N ALA A 668 22.09 14.14 12.34
CA ALA A 668 22.93 13.05 11.85
C ALA A 668 24.02 12.60 12.85
N PRO A 669 24.71 13.49 13.59
CA PRO A 669 25.67 13.05 14.61
C PRO A 669 25.04 12.25 15.76
N ALA A 670 23.82 12.58 16.19
CA ALA A 670 23.12 11.84 17.23
C ALA A 670 22.66 10.47 16.74
N ILE A 671 22.16 10.42 15.50
CA ILE A 671 21.79 9.17 14.81
C ILE A 671 23.01 8.26 14.66
N GLU A 672 24.15 8.82 14.25
CA GLU A 672 25.41 8.08 14.13
C GLU A 672 25.84 7.50 15.49
N ALA A 673 25.83 8.31 16.54
CA ALA A 673 26.19 7.86 17.89
C ALA A 673 25.27 6.71 18.37
N TYR A 674 23.97 6.81 18.15
CA TYR A 674 23.03 5.74 18.48
C TYR A 674 23.27 4.47 17.63
N ALA A 675 23.53 4.60 16.33
CA ALA A 675 23.89 3.47 15.49
C ALA A 675 25.22 2.82 15.91
N GLN A 676 26.19 3.58 16.42
CA GLN A 676 27.42 3.03 17.01
C GLN A 676 27.10 2.21 18.26
N GLN A 677 26.18 2.67 19.12
CA GLN A 677 25.73 1.88 20.28
C GLN A 677 25.03 0.58 19.87
N LEU A 678 24.27 0.57 18.78
CA LEU A 678 23.69 -0.67 18.22
C LEU A 678 24.79 -1.62 17.73
N ALA A 679 25.79 -1.11 17.01
CA ALA A 679 26.93 -1.90 16.55
C ALA A 679 27.71 -2.52 17.72
N GLN A 680 27.96 -1.74 18.78
CA GLN A 680 28.64 -2.23 20.00
C GLN A 680 27.84 -3.34 20.69
N ARG A 681 26.51 -3.27 20.65
CA ARG A 681 25.61 -4.30 21.19
C ARG A 681 25.40 -5.50 20.26
N GLY A 682 26.00 -5.50 19.07
CA GLY A 682 25.78 -6.55 18.07
C GLY A 682 24.33 -6.59 17.59
N GLN A 683 23.72 -5.43 17.35
CA GLN A 683 22.35 -5.30 16.85
C GLN A 683 22.34 -4.81 15.41
N LEU A 684 21.35 -5.27 14.63
CA LEU A 684 21.17 -4.86 13.23
C LEU A 684 20.87 -3.36 13.12
N ILE A 685 21.58 -2.67 12.24
CA ILE A 685 21.36 -1.27 11.92
C ILE A 685 20.50 -1.19 10.64
N ASP A 686 19.22 -0.88 10.77
CA ASP A 686 18.35 -0.55 9.63
C ASP A 686 18.04 0.96 9.60
N PRO A 687 18.52 1.72 8.59
CA PRO A 687 18.24 3.15 8.45
C PRO A 687 16.75 3.51 8.50
N SER A 688 15.87 2.61 8.06
CA SER A 688 14.42 2.86 8.02
C SER A 688 13.75 2.81 9.40
N ALA A 689 14.36 2.11 10.35
CA ALA A 689 13.89 1.92 11.72
C ALA A 689 14.65 2.79 12.72
N LEU A 690 15.89 3.16 12.39
CA LEU A 690 16.86 3.79 13.30
C LEU A 690 16.32 5.02 14.04
N VAL A 691 15.69 5.96 13.35
CA VAL A 691 15.13 7.18 13.97
C VAL A 691 13.98 6.86 14.92
N ARG A 692 13.13 5.89 14.58
CA ARG A 692 12.01 5.46 15.45
C ARG A 692 12.53 4.70 16.66
N GLN A 693 13.52 3.85 16.47
CA GLN A 693 14.13 3.07 17.55
C GLN A 693 14.85 3.97 18.54
N MET A 694 15.63 4.95 18.05
CA MET A 694 16.29 5.96 18.90
C MET A 694 15.26 6.75 19.73
N ALA A 695 14.14 7.16 19.13
CA ALA A 695 13.09 7.88 19.85
C ALA A 695 12.35 6.99 20.87
N ALA A 696 12.14 5.71 20.56
CA ALA A 696 11.51 4.75 21.48
C ALA A 696 12.41 4.43 22.67
N ASP A 697 13.70 4.17 22.44
CA ASP A 697 14.67 3.90 23.49
C ASP A 697 14.86 5.12 24.40
N ALA A 698 14.91 6.33 23.82
CA ALA A 698 15.00 7.58 24.58
C ALA A 698 13.74 7.91 25.40
N ALA A 699 12.58 7.34 25.06
CA ALA A 699 11.35 7.47 25.83
C ALA A 699 11.21 6.39 26.92
N ALA A 700 11.96 5.29 26.80
CA ALA A 700 11.98 4.19 27.77
C ALA A 700 13.06 4.37 28.86
N ALA A 701 14.12 5.14 28.56
CA ALA A 701 15.12 5.63 29.50
C ALA A 701 14.63 6.87 30.24
#